data_AF-A0A7R9HZ38-F1
#
_entry.id   AF-A0A7R9HZ38-F1
#
_cell.length_a   1.000
_cell.length_b   1.000
_cell.length_c   1.000
_cell.angle_alpha   90.00
_cell.angle_beta   90.00
_cell.angle_gamma   90.00
#
_symmetry.space_group_name_H-M   'P 1'
#
loop_
_entity.id
_entity.type
_entity.pdbx_description
1 polymer ?
#
loop_
_entity_poly.entity_id
_entity_poly.type
_entity_poly.pdbx_seq_one_letter_code
_entity_poly.pdbx_strand_id
1 'polypeptide(L)'
;MLQKILEKPLEKKAGRNYGPPGNKTLIYFIDDMNMPEVIEIRRLGSLPSIRITTCRPSSLQVDSYGTVQPHTLIRQHLDYSHWYDRTKLSLKDIHKCQYVACMNPTAGSFTINPRLQRHFCVFAVSFPGVESLNTIYHSILTQHLTNPDFRLPQTIVRLSSNIVAASLSLHHKVTLLFLPTAIKSHYIFNLRDFSSIFQGLLFSTNECLSAPTDLVRLWMHETQRVYGDKLIDDKDIEAFTKIQTDIVKKSFEELDESVLMEKPNIYCHFAQGIGEPKYMPITDWKLLTNLLQDALVSYNDLVAAMNLVLFEDAMMHVCRINRILESPRGSALLVGVGGSGKQSLSRLAAFISSLEVVQIQLRKGYGIPDLKMELSGLYLKAGLKNVGIMFLMTDAQVPNEHFLVLINDLLSTGEVPDLFPDDTVENILAGVRNEVKGAGQPDTRENCWKFFIDRVRRQLKVVLCFSPVGSTLRVRARKFPAIITSTAINWFHEWPQEALISVSIRFLEELDVLPDPKASLTTPLCPSSSWSYFPQENFRYSSACFMAFVHTAVNTMSKVYLQNERRYNYTTPKSYLEQISLYSKLLRLKSVELAGKVERLENGLEKLKSTAEQVGNIDGTDFCVDDLKAKLAIQEIELQKKNEAADALIEIVGVETEKVSTEKAIADEEEMKVGIIAEEVTKKQQDCAEDLAKAEPALQAAQDALNTLNKANLTELKSFGSPPGAVTNVTAAVMVLLAPGGKIPKDRSWKAAKITMAKVDSFLDALINYDKENIHPEIMKAIQPYLKDPEFEPEFIRSKSGAAAGIYPFGLVGGYRLCAWVINIVKFYEVYCDVEPKRKALAQANADLATATENTQRHQEEGRGECPGFKNPPPRDDINQSGRLGG
;
A
#
# COMPACT_ATOMS: atom_id res chain seq x y z
N MET A 1 -17.55 -20.97 -30.34
CA MET A 1 -16.11 -20.67 -30.46
C MET A 1 -15.39 -21.77 -31.24
N LEU A 2 -15.59 -23.07 -30.91
CA LEU A 2 -15.02 -24.21 -31.67
C LEU A 2 -15.17 -24.11 -33.19
N GLN A 3 -16.36 -23.77 -33.70
CA GLN A 3 -16.58 -23.60 -35.15
C GLN A 3 -15.60 -22.62 -35.80
N LYS A 4 -15.33 -21.45 -35.17
CA LYS A 4 -14.39 -20.45 -35.71
C LYS A 4 -12.97 -21.01 -35.82
N ILE A 5 -12.59 -21.90 -34.90
CA ILE A 5 -11.25 -22.50 -34.84
C ILE A 5 -11.11 -23.57 -35.91
N LEU A 6 -12.13 -24.42 -36.07
CA LEU A 6 -12.17 -25.41 -37.15
C LEU A 6 -12.21 -24.72 -38.52
N GLU A 7 -12.82 -23.54 -38.64
CA GLU A 7 -12.85 -22.78 -39.90
C GLU A 7 -11.51 -22.10 -40.24
N LYS A 8 -10.69 -21.72 -39.25
CA LYS A 8 -9.43 -20.99 -39.47
C LYS A 8 -8.44 -21.67 -40.45
N PRO A 9 -8.19 -22.99 -40.41
CA PRO A 9 -7.30 -23.66 -41.36
C PRO A 9 -7.95 -23.97 -42.72
N LEU A 10 -9.25 -23.70 -42.90
CA LEU A 10 -10.00 -24.03 -44.10
C LEU A 10 -10.02 -22.86 -45.09
N GLU A 11 -9.90 -23.18 -46.37
CA GLU A 11 -10.06 -22.24 -47.47
C GLU A 11 -11.32 -22.56 -48.25
N LYS A 12 -11.98 -21.50 -48.74
CA LYS A 12 -13.07 -21.65 -49.69
C LYS A 12 -12.49 -22.11 -51.03
N LYS A 13 -12.93 -23.27 -51.52
CA LYS A 13 -12.48 -23.83 -52.81
C LYS A 13 -13.37 -23.34 -53.95
N ALA A 14 -14.63 -23.77 -53.96
CA ALA A 14 -15.61 -23.39 -54.97
C ALA A 14 -17.03 -23.45 -54.37
N GLY A 15 -17.88 -22.49 -54.70
CA GLY A 15 -19.27 -22.46 -54.23
C GLY A 15 -19.37 -22.51 -52.69
N ARG A 16 -19.92 -23.60 -52.16
CA ARG A 16 -20.09 -23.87 -50.73
C ARG A 16 -19.00 -24.78 -50.14
N ASN A 17 -18.03 -25.22 -50.96
CA ASN A 17 -17.02 -26.18 -50.57
C ASN A 17 -15.83 -25.49 -49.88
N TYR A 18 -15.47 -26.03 -48.72
CA TYR A 18 -14.34 -25.64 -47.89
C TYR A 18 -13.42 -26.85 -47.69
N GLY A 19 -12.12 -26.61 -47.67
CA GLY A 19 -11.13 -27.64 -47.43
C GLY A 19 -9.76 -27.04 -47.10
N PRO A 20 -8.79 -27.85 -46.66
CA PRO A 20 -7.44 -27.38 -46.39
C PRO A 20 -6.76 -26.78 -47.64
N PRO A 21 -5.74 -25.92 -47.47
CA PRO A 21 -4.97 -25.37 -48.58
C PRO A 21 -4.32 -26.44 -49.44
N GLY A 22 -4.34 -26.18 -50.75
CA GLY A 22 -3.89 -27.13 -51.76
C GLY A 22 -4.68 -28.45 -51.72
N ASN A 23 -3.96 -29.56 -51.88
CA ASN A 23 -4.52 -30.91 -51.95
C ASN A 23 -4.27 -31.76 -50.68
N LYS A 24 -3.89 -31.12 -49.57
CA LYS A 24 -3.56 -31.82 -48.31
C LYS A 24 -4.82 -32.38 -47.63
N THR A 25 -4.62 -33.30 -46.70
CA THR A 25 -5.66 -33.77 -45.77
C THR A 25 -5.41 -33.11 -44.41
N LEU A 26 -6.47 -32.58 -43.80
CA LEU A 26 -6.44 -31.93 -42.49
C LEU A 26 -6.86 -32.90 -41.40
N ILE A 27 -6.09 -33.01 -40.33
CA ILE A 27 -6.45 -33.78 -39.14
C ILE A 27 -6.72 -32.80 -38.00
N TYR A 28 -7.96 -32.79 -37.51
CA TYR A 28 -8.36 -32.12 -36.29
C TYR A 28 -7.98 -32.98 -35.08
N PHE A 29 -6.98 -32.57 -34.31
CA PHE A 29 -6.64 -33.25 -33.06
C PHE A 29 -7.32 -32.58 -31.86
N ILE A 30 -8.01 -33.34 -31.01
CA ILE A 30 -8.69 -32.82 -29.83
C ILE A 30 -7.98 -33.39 -28.61
N ASP A 31 -7.27 -32.55 -27.86
CA ASP A 31 -6.41 -33.04 -26.77
C ASP A 31 -7.21 -33.50 -25.53
N ASP A 32 -8.41 -32.95 -25.31
CA ASP A 32 -9.33 -33.45 -24.28
C ASP A 32 -10.79 -33.30 -24.71
N MET A 33 -11.51 -34.42 -24.79
CA MET A 33 -12.94 -34.49 -25.08
C MET A 33 -13.85 -34.32 -23.86
N ASN A 34 -13.29 -34.41 -22.64
CA ASN A 34 -14.01 -34.49 -21.36
C ASN A 34 -13.94 -33.20 -20.53
N MET A 35 -13.11 -32.21 -20.88
CA MET A 35 -12.85 -31.03 -20.04
C MET A 35 -13.92 -29.93 -20.16
N PRO A 36 -14.47 -29.37 -19.07
CA PRO A 36 -15.37 -28.22 -19.12
C PRO A 36 -14.63 -26.95 -19.56
N GLU A 37 -15.19 -26.30 -20.58
CA GLU A 37 -15.02 -24.86 -20.87
C GLU A 37 -13.60 -24.31 -21.14
N VAL A 38 -12.70 -24.93 -21.91
CA VAL A 38 -11.52 -24.18 -22.46
C VAL A 38 -10.98 -24.73 -23.79
N ILE A 39 -10.66 -23.82 -24.73
CA ILE A 39 -9.94 -24.09 -26.00
C ILE A 39 -8.41 -24.15 -25.80
N GLU A 40 -7.89 -25.36 -25.72
CA GLU A 40 -6.63 -25.86 -26.28
C GLU A 40 -6.34 -25.67 -27.79
N ILE A 41 -5.21 -25.05 -28.19
CA ILE A 41 -4.63 -25.19 -29.55
C ILE A 41 -3.22 -25.79 -29.47
N ARG A 42 -3.07 -27.10 -29.68
CA ARG A 42 -1.81 -27.70 -30.17
C ARG A 42 -1.65 -27.52 -31.70
N ARG A 43 -0.42 -27.64 -32.18
CA ARG A 43 -0.07 -28.20 -33.49
C ARG A 43 1.07 -29.17 -33.24
N LEU A 44 0.81 -30.47 -33.35
CA LEU A 44 1.90 -31.45 -33.37
C LEU A 44 2.41 -31.54 -34.80
N GLY A 45 3.73 -31.39 -34.95
CA GLY A 45 4.39 -31.41 -36.24
C GLY A 45 4.07 -32.69 -37.01
N SER A 46 4.03 -32.56 -38.33
CA SER A 46 3.77 -33.65 -39.25
C SER A 46 4.92 -33.79 -40.24
N LEU A 47 5.29 -35.05 -40.46
CA LEU A 47 6.00 -35.49 -41.66
C LEU A 47 5.41 -34.84 -42.93
N PRO A 48 6.21 -34.66 -44.00
CA PRO A 48 5.99 -33.69 -45.09
C PRO A 48 4.68 -33.73 -45.90
N SER A 49 3.72 -34.63 -45.61
CA SER A 49 2.49 -34.82 -46.40
C SER A 49 1.15 -34.70 -45.64
N ILE A 50 1.12 -34.51 -44.31
CA ILE A 50 -0.12 -34.54 -43.51
C ILE A 50 -0.27 -33.20 -42.77
N ARG A 51 -1.44 -32.55 -42.71
CA ARG A 51 -1.59 -31.28 -41.95
C ARG A 51 -2.40 -31.53 -40.69
N ILE A 52 -1.83 -31.38 -39.50
CA ILE A 52 -2.54 -31.57 -38.22
C ILE A 52 -2.87 -30.19 -37.62
N THR A 53 -4.16 -29.86 -37.50
CA THR A 53 -4.65 -28.70 -36.73
C THR A 53 -5.31 -29.23 -35.48
N THR A 54 -4.96 -28.76 -34.29
CA THR A 54 -5.65 -29.26 -33.10
C THR A 54 -6.69 -28.24 -32.62
N CYS A 55 -7.80 -28.70 -32.08
CA CYS A 55 -8.93 -27.89 -31.66
C CYS A 55 -9.48 -28.48 -30.37
N ARG A 56 -9.47 -27.73 -29.27
CA ARG A 56 -10.26 -28.11 -28.10
C ARG A 56 -11.61 -27.41 -28.06
N PRO A 57 -12.64 -28.09 -27.54
CA PRO A 57 -13.99 -27.53 -27.35
C PRO A 57 -14.13 -26.65 -26.08
N SER A 58 -14.68 -25.43 -26.20
CA SER A 58 -14.87 -24.47 -25.07
C SER A 58 -16.28 -24.38 -24.50
N SER A 59 -17.06 -25.45 -24.46
CA SER A 59 -18.33 -25.43 -23.74
C SER A 59 -18.76 -26.85 -23.43
N LEU A 60 -17.98 -27.45 -22.55
CA LEU A 60 -18.29 -28.71 -21.89
C LEU A 60 -18.84 -28.45 -20.48
N GLN A 61 -19.59 -27.36 -20.31
CA GLN A 61 -20.63 -27.42 -19.31
C GLN A 61 -21.70 -28.31 -19.94
N VAL A 62 -21.87 -29.49 -19.36
CA VAL A 62 -23.06 -30.29 -19.62
C VAL A 62 -24.22 -29.37 -19.27
N ASP A 63 -25.01 -29.00 -20.27
CA ASP A 63 -26.20 -28.19 -20.06
C ASP A 63 -27.10 -28.90 -19.02
N SER A 64 -28.07 -28.20 -18.42
CA SER A 64 -29.03 -28.81 -17.49
C SER A 64 -29.71 -30.06 -18.07
N TYR A 65 -29.74 -30.18 -19.41
CA TYR A 65 -30.27 -31.31 -20.16
C TYR A 65 -29.26 -32.41 -20.53
N GLY A 66 -28.03 -32.40 -20.00
CA GLY A 66 -27.07 -33.46 -20.32
C GLY A 66 -26.35 -33.30 -21.66
N THR A 67 -26.42 -32.13 -22.31
CA THR A 67 -25.89 -31.92 -23.67
C THR A 67 -24.61 -31.08 -23.69
N VAL A 68 -23.76 -31.36 -24.68
CA VAL A 68 -22.46 -30.70 -24.86
C VAL A 68 -22.41 -30.12 -26.28
N GLN A 69 -22.46 -28.80 -26.42
CA GLN A 69 -22.55 -28.12 -27.72
C GLN A 69 -21.38 -28.43 -28.68
N PRO A 70 -20.13 -28.56 -28.21
CA PRO A 70 -19.04 -28.91 -29.10
C PRO A 70 -19.12 -30.35 -29.63
N HIS A 71 -19.63 -31.29 -28.83
CA HIS A 71 -19.88 -32.67 -29.28
C HIS A 71 -20.94 -32.69 -30.39
N THR A 72 -21.99 -31.88 -30.28
CA THR A 72 -23.04 -31.82 -31.31
C THR A 72 -22.54 -31.20 -32.61
N LEU A 73 -21.66 -30.20 -32.56
CA LEU A 73 -21.03 -29.64 -33.75
C LEU A 73 -20.11 -30.65 -34.47
N ILE A 74 -19.26 -31.36 -33.72
CA ILE A 74 -18.38 -32.39 -34.31
C ILE A 74 -19.24 -33.51 -34.92
N ARG A 75 -20.29 -33.93 -34.21
CA ARG A 75 -21.26 -34.90 -34.71
C ARG A 75 -21.91 -34.43 -36.00
N GLN A 76 -22.38 -33.18 -36.05
CA GLN A 76 -22.98 -32.59 -37.24
C GLN A 76 -22.03 -32.66 -38.44
N HIS A 77 -20.76 -32.32 -38.24
CA HIS A 77 -19.77 -32.45 -39.29
C HIS A 77 -19.55 -33.90 -39.74
N LEU A 78 -19.43 -34.84 -38.79
CA LEU A 78 -19.21 -36.26 -39.12
C LEU A 78 -20.41 -36.93 -39.77
N ASP A 79 -21.63 -36.55 -39.39
CA ASP A 79 -22.88 -37.09 -39.96
C ASP A 79 -23.19 -36.48 -41.33
N TYR A 80 -23.01 -35.17 -41.50
CA TYR A 80 -23.51 -34.44 -42.67
C TYR A 80 -22.42 -33.86 -43.57
N SER A 81 -21.14 -33.92 -43.17
CA SER A 81 -19.99 -33.32 -43.88
C SER A 81 -20.11 -31.81 -44.11
N HIS A 82 -20.95 -31.11 -43.35
CA HIS A 82 -21.16 -29.68 -43.46
C HIS A 82 -21.56 -29.05 -42.12
N TRP A 83 -21.43 -27.74 -42.01
CA TRP A 83 -22.06 -26.96 -40.94
C TRP A 83 -22.58 -25.61 -41.44
N TYR A 84 -23.45 -24.98 -40.66
CA TYR A 84 -24.05 -23.70 -41.01
C TYR A 84 -23.17 -22.52 -40.61
N ASP A 85 -23.02 -21.55 -41.50
CA ASP A 85 -22.54 -20.23 -41.13
C ASP A 85 -23.60 -19.52 -40.30
N ARG A 86 -23.27 -19.21 -39.04
CA ARG A 86 -24.20 -18.56 -38.12
C ARG A 86 -24.50 -17.10 -38.47
N THR A 87 -23.66 -16.46 -39.29
CA THR A 87 -23.85 -15.07 -39.72
C THR A 87 -24.61 -14.99 -41.04
N LYS A 88 -24.20 -15.78 -42.03
CA LYS A 88 -24.77 -15.76 -43.38
C LYS A 88 -25.93 -16.74 -43.57
N LEU A 89 -26.19 -17.59 -42.56
CA LEU A 89 -27.19 -18.66 -42.59
C LEU A 89 -27.05 -19.58 -43.81
N SER A 90 -25.82 -19.75 -44.29
CA SER A 90 -25.47 -20.53 -45.48
C SER A 90 -24.74 -21.81 -45.11
N LEU A 91 -24.96 -22.87 -45.89
CA LEU A 91 -24.24 -24.14 -45.75
C LEU A 91 -22.77 -24.00 -46.17
N LYS A 92 -21.86 -24.57 -45.37
CA LYS A 92 -20.44 -24.77 -45.69
C LYS A 92 -20.15 -26.27 -45.72
N ASP A 93 -19.89 -26.80 -46.90
CA ASP A 93 -19.55 -28.20 -47.13
C ASP A 93 -18.04 -28.40 -46.92
N ILE A 94 -17.66 -29.38 -46.11
CA ILE A 94 -16.29 -29.52 -45.62
C ILE A 94 -15.71 -30.85 -46.05
N HIS A 95 -14.61 -30.78 -46.77
CA HIS A 95 -13.97 -31.93 -47.37
C HIS A 95 -12.51 -32.07 -46.94
N LYS A 96 -12.01 -33.31 -47.00
CA LYS A 96 -10.63 -33.69 -46.66
C LYS A 96 -10.22 -33.35 -45.22
N CYS A 97 -11.15 -33.51 -44.28
CA CYS A 97 -10.91 -33.34 -42.84
C CYS A 97 -11.14 -34.65 -42.08
N GLN A 98 -10.30 -34.93 -41.09
CA GLN A 98 -10.39 -36.08 -40.18
C GLN A 98 -10.31 -35.60 -38.73
N TYR A 99 -10.73 -36.44 -37.78
CA TYR A 99 -10.63 -36.14 -36.34
C TYR A 99 -9.81 -37.21 -35.64
N VAL A 100 -8.94 -36.77 -34.73
CA VAL A 100 -8.26 -37.60 -33.73
C VAL A 100 -8.53 -36.96 -32.39
N ALA A 101 -8.87 -37.73 -31.36
CA ALA A 101 -9.23 -37.17 -30.06
C ALA A 101 -8.65 -38.00 -28.91
N CYS A 102 -8.29 -37.33 -27.83
CA CYS A 102 -7.84 -37.91 -26.58
C CYS A 102 -8.85 -37.60 -25.47
N MET A 103 -8.87 -38.43 -24.43
CA MET A 103 -9.72 -38.25 -23.25
C MET A 103 -9.00 -38.75 -22.01
N ASN A 104 -9.27 -38.11 -20.86
CA ASN A 104 -8.76 -38.57 -19.57
C ASN A 104 -9.82 -39.46 -18.88
N PRO A 105 -9.51 -40.73 -18.55
CA PRO A 105 -10.46 -41.65 -17.90
C PRO A 105 -10.74 -41.33 -16.42
N THR A 106 -9.90 -40.53 -15.75
CA THR A 106 -9.87 -40.44 -14.28
C THR A 106 -10.72 -39.29 -13.69
N ALA A 107 -11.40 -38.49 -14.52
CA ALA A 107 -12.32 -37.47 -14.02
C ALA A 107 -13.72 -38.09 -13.85
N GLY A 108 -14.15 -38.35 -12.61
CA GLY A 108 -15.47 -38.91 -12.24
C GLY A 108 -16.70 -38.05 -12.61
N SER A 109 -16.55 -37.19 -13.60
CA SER A 109 -17.60 -36.40 -14.21
C SER A 109 -17.29 -36.34 -15.70
N PHE A 110 -18.31 -36.56 -16.54
CA PHE A 110 -18.37 -36.31 -17.99
C PHE A 110 -18.20 -37.55 -18.89
N THR A 111 -19.34 -38.03 -19.35
CA THR A 111 -19.50 -39.08 -20.36
C THR A 111 -19.55 -38.45 -21.76
N ILE A 112 -18.90 -39.07 -22.73
CA ILE A 112 -19.05 -38.67 -24.14
C ILE A 112 -20.41 -39.17 -24.62
N ASN A 113 -21.09 -38.37 -25.44
CA ASN A 113 -22.34 -38.81 -26.05
C ASN A 113 -22.09 -40.08 -26.91
N PRO A 114 -22.76 -41.22 -26.64
CA PRO A 114 -22.57 -42.44 -27.41
C PRO A 114 -22.82 -42.25 -28.92
N ARG A 115 -23.69 -41.31 -29.29
CA ARG A 115 -23.96 -40.96 -30.69
C ARG A 115 -22.77 -40.31 -31.39
N LEU A 116 -21.88 -39.64 -30.65
CA LEU A 116 -20.62 -39.14 -31.18
C LEU A 116 -19.56 -40.25 -31.18
N GLN A 117 -19.48 -41.01 -30.07
CA GLN A 117 -18.50 -42.08 -29.92
C GLN A 117 -18.58 -43.14 -31.03
N ARG A 118 -19.77 -43.41 -31.58
CA ARG A 118 -19.94 -44.33 -32.73
C ARG A 118 -19.10 -43.99 -33.97
N HIS A 119 -18.69 -42.73 -34.13
CA HIS A 119 -17.87 -42.29 -35.26
C HIS A 119 -16.37 -42.44 -35.01
N PHE A 120 -15.95 -42.81 -33.81
CA PHE A 120 -14.55 -42.93 -33.42
C PHE A 120 -14.16 -44.38 -33.13
N CYS A 121 -12.97 -44.76 -33.57
CA CYS A 121 -12.29 -45.94 -33.03
C CYS A 121 -11.62 -45.56 -31.71
N VAL A 122 -11.94 -46.27 -30.63
CA VAL A 122 -11.41 -45.98 -29.29
C VAL A 122 -10.22 -46.89 -29.02
N PHE A 123 -9.07 -46.29 -28.74
CA PHE A 123 -7.85 -46.99 -28.32
C PHE A 123 -7.52 -46.61 -26.89
N ALA A 124 -7.32 -47.61 -26.03
CA ALA A 124 -6.82 -47.39 -24.67
C ALA A 124 -5.29 -47.30 -24.71
N VAL A 125 -4.73 -46.13 -24.39
CA VAL A 125 -3.29 -45.94 -24.26
C VAL A 125 -2.92 -46.02 -22.79
N SER A 126 -2.39 -47.18 -22.38
CA SER A 126 -1.90 -47.41 -21.02
C SER A 126 -0.59 -46.67 -20.76
N PHE A 127 -0.27 -46.44 -19.48
CA PHE A 127 1.03 -45.92 -19.10
C PHE A 127 2.16 -46.85 -19.56
N PRO A 128 3.32 -46.30 -19.98
CA PRO A 128 4.47 -47.12 -20.38
C PRO A 128 4.96 -47.96 -19.19
N GLY A 129 5.43 -49.17 -19.49
CA GLY A 129 6.01 -50.06 -18.49
C GLY A 129 7.29 -49.49 -17.86
N VAL A 130 7.64 -50.02 -16.68
CA VAL A 130 8.82 -49.56 -15.91
C VAL A 130 10.12 -49.72 -16.71
N GLU A 131 10.27 -50.79 -17.49
CA GLU A 131 11.43 -51.03 -18.35
C GLU A 131 11.55 -49.99 -19.48
N SER A 132 10.44 -49.61 -20.10
CA SER A 132 10.41 -48.57 -21.12
C SER A 132 10.78 -47.22 -20.53
N LEU A 133 10.24 -46.88 -19.35
CA LEU A 133 10.62 -45.66 -18.65
C LEU A 133 12.10 -45.66 -18.28
N ASN A 134 12.63 -46.77 -17.75
CA ASN A 134 14.04 -46.90 -17.44
C ASN A 134 14.90 -46.63 -18.69
N THR A 135 14.60 -47.28 -19.81
CA THR A 135 15.31 -47.09 -21.09
C THR A 135 15.30 -45.63 -21.56
N ILE A 136 14.13 -44.98 -21.53
CA ILE A 136 13.97 -43.59 -21.99
C ILE A 136 14.83 -42.64 -21.15
N TYR A 137 14.69 -42.67 -19.83
CA TYR A 137 15.36 -41.71 -18.96
C TYR A 137 16.84 -42.04 -18.74
N HIS A 138 17.21 -43.32 -18.78
CA HIS A 138 18.61 -43.73 -18.79
C HIS A 138 19.34 -43.24 -20.04
N SER A 139 18.70 -43.32 -21.23
CA SER A 139 19.29 -42.80 -22.46
C SER A 139 19.50 -41.27 -22.39
N ILE A 140 18.50 -40.53 -21.90
CA ILE A 140 18.58 -39.06 -21.76
C ILE A 140 19.69 -38.67 -20.78
N LEU A 141 19.71 -39.28 -19.59
CA LEU A 141 20.70 -38.94 -18.55
C LEU A 141 22.12 -39.33 -18.98
N THR A 142 22.28 -40.52 -19.57
CA THR A 142 23.59 -40.99 -20.03
C THR A 142 24.14 -40.12 -21.16
N GLN A 143 23.29 -39.66 -22.07
CA GLN A 143 23.70 -38.74 -23.14
C GLN A 143 24.24 -37.43 -22.57
N HIS A 144 23.62 -36.89 -21.52
CA HIS A 144 24.10 -35.68 -20.84
C HIS A 144 25.42 -35.91 -20.12
N LEU A 145 25.52 -36.98 -19.33
CA LEU A 145 26.72 -37.29 -18.54
C LEU A 145 27.92 -37.69 -19.41
N THR A 146 27.67 -38.23 -20.60
CA THR A 146 28.72 -38.61 -21.57
C THR A 146 29.07 -37.49 -22.54
N ASN A 147 28.46 -36.29 -22.39
CA ASN A 147 28.73 -35.19 -23.29
C ASN A 147 30.24 -34.81 -23.22
N PRO A 148 30.98 -34.86 -24.34
CA PRO A 148 32.42 -34.57 -24.37
C PRO A 148 32.77 -33.17 -23.86
N ASP A 149 31.84 -32.22 -23.93
CA ASP A 149 32.05 -30.84 -23.47
C ASP A 149 32.24 -30.75 -21.94
N PHE A 150 31.66 -31.68 -21.18
CA PHE A 150 31.72 -31.66 -19.71
C PHE A 150 32.86 -32.50 -19.13
N ARG A 151 33.41 -33.49 -19.85
CA ARG A 151 34.53 -34.34 -19.38
C ARG A 151 34.31 -34.90 -17.95
N LEU A 152 33.13 -35.41 -17.66
CA LEU A 152 32.77 -35.92 -16.33
C LEU A 152 33.52 -37.22 -15.98
N PRO A 153 33.84 -37.48 -14.69
CA PRO A 153 34.42 -38.75 -14.26
C PRO A 153 33.55 -39.96 -14.61
N GLN A 154 34.17 -41.04 -15.10
CA GLN A 154 33.45 -42.26 -15.48
C GLN A 154 32.71 -42.94 -14.31
N THR A 155 33.15 -42.69 -13.08
CA THR A 155 32.46 -43.12 -11.85
C THR A 155 31.07 -42.51 -11.73
N ILE A 156 30.90 -41.25 -12.13
CA ILE A 156 29.61 -40.55 -12.12
C ILE A 156 28.69 -41.11 -13.21
N VAL A 157 29.22 -41.37 -14.40
CA VAL A 157 28.46 -41.94 -15.53
C VAL A 157 27.86 -43.31 -15.16
N ARG A 158 28.59 -44.15 -14.40
CA ARG A 158 28.10 -45.46 -13.93
C ARG A 158 26.93 -45.37 -12.96
N LEU A 159 26.80 -44.27 -12.21
CA LEU A 159 25.69 -44.07 -11.27
C LEU A 159 24.36 -43.73 -11.96
N SER A 160 24.35 -43.46 -13.26
CA SER A 160 23.15 -43.07 -14.00
C SER A 160 22.04 -44.13 -13.94
N SER A 161 22.38 -45.42 -14.01
CA SER A 161 21.42 -46.53 -13.88
C SER A 161 20.77 -46.54 -12.50
N ASN A 162 21.56 -46.34 -11.45
CA ASN A 162 21.08 -46.34 -10.07
C ASN A 162 20.17 -45.15 -9.80
N ILE A 163 20.49 -43.96 -10.33
CA ILE A 163 19.64 -42.77 -10.20
C ILE A 163 18.31 -42.95 -10.91
N VAL A 164 18.28 -43.52 -12.11
CA VAL A 164 17.03 -43.76 -12.84
C VAL A 164 16.16 -44.77 -12.07
N ALA A 165 16.76 -45.86 -11.58
CA ALA A 165 16.06 -46.86 -10.77
C ALA A 165 15.51 -46.28 -9.45
N ALA A 166 16.33 -45.49 -8.73
CA ALA A 166 15.94 -44.79 -7.51
C ALA A 166 14.80 -43.79 -7.77
N SER A 167 14.88 -43.04 -8.85
CA SER A 167 13.84 -42.09 -9.27
C SER A 167 12.52 -42.80 -9.57
N LEU A 168 12.55 -43.93 -10.29
CA LEU A 168 11.36 -44.73 -10.59
C LEU A 168 10.72 -45.28 -9.31
N SER A 169 11.54 -45.80 -8.39
CA SER A 169 11.06 -46.29 -7.09
C SER A 169 10.41 -45.18 -6.27
N LEU A 170 11.04 -44.00 -6.24
CA LEU A 170 10.50 -42.82 -5.54
C LEU A 170 9.18 -42.38 -6.15
N HIS A 171 9.12 -42.23 -7.48
CA HIS A 171 7.90 -41.82 -8.18
C HIS A 171 6.73 -42.78 -7.92
N HIS A 172 7.00 -44.09 -7.92
CA HIS A 172 5.99 -45.10 -7.63
C HIS A 172 5.46 -44.97 -6.19
N LYS A 173 6.35 -44.86 -5.19
CA LYS A 173 5.94 -44.68 -3.79
C LYS A 173 5.16 -43.39 -3.56
N VAL A 174 5.61 -42.27 -4.13
CA VAL A 174 4.94 -40.96 -4.02
C VAL A 174 3.53 -41.03 -4.59
N THR A 175 3.37 -41.63 -5.77
CA THR A 175 2.07 -41.72 -6.45
C THR A 175 1.08 -42.61 -5.68
N LEU A 176 1.56 -43.63 -4.97
CA LEU A 176 0.72 -44.50 -4.14
C LEU A 176 0.35 -43.88 -2.80
N LEU A 177 1.26 -43.14 -2.17
CA LEU A 177 1.07 -42.62 -0.81
C LEU A 177 0.33 -41.28 -0.79
N PHE A 178 0.64 -40.38 -1.72
CA PHE A 178 0.10 -39.02 -1.76
C PHE A 178 -1.02 -38.92 -2.80
N LEU A 179 -2.24 -39.23 -2.38
CA LEU A 179 -3.42 -39.21 -3.24
C LEU A 179 -4.18 -37.87 -3.19
N PRO A 180 -4.83 -37.47 -4.30
CA PRO A 180 -5.62 -36.24 -4.33
C PRO A 180 -6.87 -36.37 -3.45
N THR A 181 -7.08 -35.38 -2.58
CA THR A 181 -8.28 -35.27 -1.73
C THR A 181 -9.05 -33.98 -2.03
N ALA A 182 -10.24 -33.83 -1.43
CA ALA A 182 -11.03 -32.59 -1.56
C ALA A 182 -10.28 -31.34 -1.06
N ILE A 183 -9.32 -31.51 -0.14
CA ILE A 183 -8.45 -30.45 0.37
C ILE A 183 -7.17 -30.36 -0.47
N LYS A 184 -6.53 -31.50 -0.71
CA LYS A 184 -5.25 -31.63 -1.42
C LYS A 184 -5.46 -31.99 -2.90
N SER A 185 -6.28 -31.19 -3.58
CA SER A 185 -6.68 -31.49 -4.98
C SER A 185 -5.53 -31.41 -6.00
N HIS A 186 -4.41 -30.79 -5.64
CA HIS A 186 -3.21 -30.65 -6.48
C HIS A 186 -2.18 -31.76 -6.24
N TYR A 187 -2.44 -32.73 -5.35
CA TYR A 187 -1.60 -33.93 -5.18
C TYR A 187 -1.81 -34.88 -6.36
N ILE A 188 -1.40 -34.40 -7.53
CA ILE A 188 -1.48 -35.11 -8.80
C ILE A 188 -0.04 -35.25 -9.27
N PHE A 189 0.47 -36.47 -9.19
CA PHE A 189 1.81 -36.81 -9.63
C PHE A 189 1.73 -37.58 -10.94
N ASN A 190 2.41 -37.08 -11.96
CA ASN A 190 2.39 -37.67 -13.30
C ASN A 190 3.79 -37.76 -13.90
N LEU A 191 3.90 -38.31 -15.12
CA LEU A 191 5.19 -38.45 -15.80
C LEU A 191 5.86 -37.11 -16.13
N ARG A 192 5.15 -35.97 -16.13
CA ARG A 192 5.75 -34.64 -16.29
C ARG A 192 6.54 -34.23 -15.06
N ASP A 193 6.05 -34.57 -13.87
CA ASP A 193 6.81 -34.37 -12.62
C ASP A 193 8.06 -35.23 -12.65
N PHE A 194 7.92 -36.49 -13.09
CA PHE A 194 9.06 -37.38 -13.28
C PHE A 194 10.09 -36.81 -14.27
N SER A 195 9.66 -36.29 -15.43
CA SER A 195 10.55 -35.63 -16.39
C SER A 195 11.21 -34.38 -15.81
N SER A 196 10.52 -33.63 -14.95
CA SER A 196 11.04 -32.39 -14.35
C SER A 196 12.26 -32.64 -13.46
N ILE A 197 12.36 -33.81 -12.83
CA ILE A 197 13.55 -34.21 -12.05
C ILE A 197 14.76 -34.26 -12.98
N PHE A 198 14.65 -34.98 -14.10
CA PHE A 198 15.73 -35.08 -15.07
C PHE A 198 16.03 -33.74 -15.72
N GLN A 199 15.01 -32.92 -16.01
CA GLN A 199 15.21 -31.58 -16.54
C GLN A 199 16.11 -30.73 -15.61
N GLY A 200 15.93 -30.83 -14.29
CA GLY A 200 16.81 -30.15 -13.34
C GLY A 200 18.22 -30.76 -13.26
N LEU A 201 18.33 -32.10 -13.33
CA LEU A 201 19.63 -32.77 -13.42
C LEU A 201 20.43 -32.34 -14.66
N LEU A 202 19.76 -32.04 -15.78
CA LEU A 202 20.39 -31.58 -17.02
C LEU A 202 20.99 -30.16 -16.91
N PHE A 203 20.71 -29.40 -15.85
CA PHE A 203 21.41 -28.13 -15.59
C PHE A 203 22.82 -28.33 -15.03
N SER A 204 23.17 -29.54 -14.59
CA SER A 204 24.50 -29.83 -14.05
C SER A 204 25.60 -29.73 -15.12
N THR A 205 26.70 -29.09 -14.72
CA THR A 205 27.94 -29.00 -15.49
C THR A 205 29.07 -29.73 -14.76
N ASN A 206 30.27 -29.73 -15.35
CA ASN A 206 31.46 -30.35 -14.77
C ASN A 206 31.91 -29.73 -13.44
N GLU A 207 31.76 -28.42 -13.29
CA GLU A 207 32.07 -27.69 -12.05
C GLU A 207 31.14 -28.13 -10.90
N CYS A 208 29.89 -28.49 -11.22
CA CYS A 208 28.90 -28.93 -10.24
C CYS A 208 29.09 -30.39 -9.78
N LEU A 209 29.66 -31.25 -10.64
CA LEU A 209 29.75 -32.69 -10.44
C LEU A 209 31.21 -33.14 -10.35
N SER A 210 31.84 -32.83 -9.21
CA SER A 210 33.24 -33.20 -8.96
C SER A 210 33.36 -34.61 -8.40
N ALA A 211 32.44 -34.99 -7.51
CA ALA A 211 32.39 -36.28 -6.85
C ALA A 211 31.08 -37.03 -7.13
N PRO A 212 31.07 -38.38 -7.03
CA PRO A 212 29.85 -39.19 -7.12
C PRO A 212 28.75 -38.78 -6.12
N THR A 213 29.15 -38.29 -4.94
CA THR A 213 28.25 -37.76 -3.90
C THR A 213 27.47 -36.54 -4.37
N ASP A 214 28.07 -35.69 -5.22
CA ASP A 214 27.46 -34.44 -5.68
C ASP A 214 26.25 -34.74 -6.57
N LEU A 215 26.36 -35.76 -7.42
CA LEU A 215 25.25 -36.17 -8.28
C LEU A 215 24.05 -36.69 -7.47
N VAL A 216 24.32 -37.42 -6.37
CA VAL A 216 23.26 -37.92 -5.49
C VAL A 216 22.65 -36.78 -4.67
N ARG A 217 23.47 -35.84 -4.15
CA ARG A 217 22.96 -34.63 -3.45
C ARG A 217 22.09 -33.78 -4.38
N LEU A 218 22.51 -33.62 -5.63
CA LEU A 218 21.74 -32.93 -6.66
C LEU A 218 20.42 -33.64 -6.92
N TRP A 219 20.43 -34.97 -7.08
CA TRP A 219 19.20 -35.76 -7.23
C TRP A 219 18.25 -35.60 -6.03
N MET A 220 18.77 -35.59 -4.80
CA MET A 220 17.98 -35.33 -3.59
C MET A 220 17.38 -33.92 -3.60
N HIS A 221 18.15 -32.92 -4.03
CA HIS A 221 17.64 -31.55 -4.18
C HIS A 221 16.50 -31.52 -5.21
N GLU A 222 16.72 -32.03 -6.41
CA GLU A 222 15.75 -32.02 -7.51
C GLU A 222 14.45 -32.73 -7.16
N THR A 223 14.53 -33.89 -6.51
CA THR A 223 13.35 -34.64 -6.08
C THR A 223 12.59 -33.93 -4.96
N GLN A 224 13.28 -33.24 -4.04
CA GLN A 224 12.63 -32.38 -3.04
C GLN A 224 11.93 -31.18 -3.70
N ARG A 225 12.54 -30.56 -4.71
CA ARG A 225 11.92 -29.41 -5.41
C ARG A 225 10.71 -29.81 -6.26
N VAL A 226 10.67 -31.02 -6.81
CA VAL A 226 9.56 -31.48 -7.67
C VAL A 226 8.39 -32.02 -6.84
N TYR A 227 8.67 -32.82 -5.82
CA TYR A 227 7.63 -33.47 -5.01
C TYR A 227 7.38 -32.74 -3.69
N GLY A 228 8.44 -32.44 -2.94
CA GLY A 228 8.35 -31.82 -1.61
C GLY A 228 7.67 -30.45 -1.65
N ASP A 229 7.98 -29.61 -2.64
CA ASP A 229 7.39 -28.27 -2.76
C ASP A 229 5.88 -28.27 -3.08
N LYS A 230 5.29 -29.43 -3.45
CA LYS A 230 3.84 -29.60 -3.63
C LYS A 230 3.10 -29.98 -2.34
N LEU A 231 3.81 -30.43 -1.32
CA LEU A 231 3.21 -30.93 -0.08
C LEU A 231 2.81 -29.78 0.84
N ILE A 232 1.73 -29.97 1.61
CA ILE A 232 1.16 -28.92 2.48
C ILE A 232 1.42 -29.20 3.96
N ASP A 233 1.18 -30.44 4.41
CA ASP A 233 1.22 -30.78 5.83
C ASP A 233 2.64 -31.22 6.24
N ASP A 234 3.10 -30.81 7.42
CA ASP A 234 4.41 -31.18 7.95
C ASP A 234 4.59 -32.71 8.02
N LYS A 235 3.52 -33.44 8.36
CA LYS A 235 3.51 -34.91 8.37
C LYS A 235 3.79 -35.51 6.99
N ASP A 236 3.24 -34.91 5.92
CA ASP A 236 3.47 -35.36 4.56
C ASP A 236 4.92 -35.07 4.14
N ILE A 237 5.44 -33.89 4.51
CA ILE A 237 6.80 -33.45 4.23
C ILE A 237 7.82 -34.37 4.94
N GLU A 238 7.60 -34.69 6.21
CA GLU A 238 8.41 -35.64 6.98
C GLU A 238 8.35 -37.05 6.37
N ALA A 239 7.16 -37.53 6.01
CA ALA A 239 7.00 -38.83 5.36
C ALA A 239 7.74 -38.91 4.02
N PHE A 240 7.66 -37.86 3.19
CA PHE A 240 8.40 -37.78 1.94
C PHE A 240 9.91 -37.79 2.16
N THR A 241 10.40 -36.96 3.09
CA THR A 241 11.84 -36.87 3.41
C THR A 241 12.38 -38.22 3.90
N LYS A 242 11.59 -38.96 4.70
CA LYS A 242 11.92 -40.31 5.12
C LYS A 242 11.97 -41.29 3.95
N ILE A 243 10.97 -41.29 3.06
CA ILE A 243 10.94 -42.16 1.87
C ILE A 243 12.16 -41.91 0.97
N GLN A 244 12.51 -40.63 0.76
CA GLN A 244 13.68 -40.24 -0.03
C GLN A 244 14.97 -40.78 0.62
N THR A 245 15.14 -40.55 1.92
CA THR A 245 16.29 -41.03 2.69
C THR A 245 16.43 -42.54 2.63
N ASP A 246 15.34 -43.29 2.81
CA ASP A 246 15.33 -44.76 2.75
C ASP A 246 15.74 -45.27 1.35
N ILE A 247 15.35 -44.58 0.28
CA ILE A 247 15.74 -44.94 -1.09
C ILE A 247 17.22 -44.65 -1.34
N VAL A 248 17.74 -43.52 -0.83
CA VAL A 248 19.18 -43.20 -0.92
C VAL A 248 20.00 -44.29 -0.28
N LYS A 249 19.67 -44.65 0.97
CA LYS A 249 20.37 -45.69 1.74
C LYS A 249 20.38 -47.03 1.02
N LYS A 250 19.26 -47.41 0.40
CA LYS A 250 19.15 -48.68 -0.33
C LYS A 250 19.87 -48.68 -1.70
N SER A 251 19.94 -47.54 -2.37
CA SER A 251 20.42 -47.45 -3.75
C SER A 251 21.89 -47.07 -3.87
N PHE A 252 22.47 -46.50 -2.80
CA PHE A 252 23.81 -45.93 -2.75
C PHE A 252 24.56 -46.31 -1.46
N GLU A 253 24.61 -47.61 -1.13
CA GLU A 253 25.26 -48.14 0.09
C GLU A 253 26.77 -47.85 0.16
N GLU A 254 27.42 -47.61 -0.98
CA GLU A 254 28.87 -47.37 -1.08
C GLU A 254 29.28 -45.91 -0.80
N LEU A 255 28.32 -44.98 -0.65
CA LEU A 255 28.59 -43.56 -0.45
C LEU A 255 28.44 -43.17 1.04
N ASP A 256 29.26 -42.21 1.47
CA ASP A 256 29.24 -41.72 2.85
C ASP A 256 27.91 -40.99 3.16
N GLU A 257 27.12 -41.56 4.08
CA GLU A 257 25.86 -40.99 4.53
C GLU A 257 26.03 -39.58 5.14
N SER A 258 27.16 -39.31 5.79
CA SER A 258 27.39 -38.05 6.50
C SER A 258 27.46 -36.87 5.52
N VAL A 259 28.17 -37.05 4.40
CA VAL A 259 28.30 -36.06 3.33
C VAL A 259 27.00 -35.93 2.54
N LEU A 260 26.23 -37.00 2.35
CA LEU A 260 24.94 -36.94 1.65
C LEU A 260 23.87 -36.17 2.43
N MET A 261 23.88 -36.27 3.76
CA MET A 261 22.88 -35.67 4.65
C MET A 261 23.26 -34.28 5.18
N GLU A 262 24.43 -33.76 4.81
CA GLU A 262 24.90 -32.43 5.21
C GLU A 262 23.95 -31.33 4.70
N LYS A 263 23.55 -30.42 5.59
CA LYS A 263 22.71 -29.24 5.29
C LYS A 263 23.58 -27.97 5.27
N PRO A 264 23.27 -27.00 4.38
CA PRO A 264 22.15 -26.93 3.45
C PRO A 264 22.36 -27.76 2.17
N ASN A 265 21.27 -28.31 1.61
CA ASN A 265 21.27 -28.94 0.28
C ASN A 265 20.44 -28.10 -0.70
N ILE A 266 21.02 -26.97 -1.14
CA ILE A 266 20.37 -26.00 -2.02
C ILE A 266 21.25 -25.77 -3.24
N TYR A 267 20.66 -25.87 -4.43
CA TYR A 267 21.29 -25.50 -5.69
C TYR A 267 20.59 -24.28 -6.26
N CYS A 268 21.35 -23.34 -6.81
CA CYS A 268 20.84 -22.14 -7.47
C CYS A 268 21.72 -21.73 -8.64
N HIS A 269 21.21 -20.86 -9.52
CA HIS A 269 21.95 -20.41 -10.70
C HIS A 269 22.89 -19.23 -10.46
N PHE A 270 22.96 -18.70 -9.24
CA PHE A 270 23.71 -17.47 -8.92
C PHE A 270 24.69 -17.66 -7.76
N ALA A 271 25.01 -18.91 -7.39
CA ALA A 271 25.87 -19.19 -6.24
C ALA A 271 27.29 -18.58 -6.36
N GLN A 272 27.78 -18.37 -7.59
CA GLN A 272 29.10 -17.75 -7.86
C GLN A 272 29.01 -16.26 -8.24
N GLY A 273 27.82 -15.65 -8.18
CA GLY A 273 27.59 -14.25 -8.55
C GLY A 273 26.33 -14.05 -9.39
N ILE A 274 25.91 -12.78 -9.48
CA ILE A 274 24.72 -12.36 -10.24
C ILE A 274 25.16 -12.03 -11.67
N GLY A 275 24.51 -12.61 -12.67
CA GLY A 275 24.73 -12.30 -14.09
C GLY A 275 24.79 -13.54 -14.97
N GLU A 276 25.79 -14.40 -14.78
CA GLU A 276 25.91 -15.65 -15.53
C GLU A 276 25.22 -16.80 -14.77
N PRO A 277 24.14 -17.40 -15.33
CA PRO A 277 23.42 -18.46 -14.66
C PRO A 277 24.26 -19.75 -14.64
N LYS A 278 24.85 -20.07 -13.49
CA LYS A 278 25.61 -21.30 -13.23
C LYS A 278 24.96 -22.08 -12.10
N TYR A 279 24.48 -23.28 -12.42
CA TYR A 279 23.79 -24.13 -11.46
C TYR A 279 24.79 -24.82 -10.51
N MET A 280 24.87 -24.35 -9.27
CA MET A 280 25.88 -24.76 -8.30
C MET A 280 25.31 -24.89 -6.88
N PRO A 281 25.91 -25.75 -6.02
CA PRO A 281 25.49 -25.89 -4.63
C PRO A 281 25.91 -24.68 -3.79
N ILE A 282 25.06 -24.32 -2.82
CA ILE A 282 25.36 -23.34 -1.79
C ILE A 282 25.97 -24.08 -0.59
N THR A 283 27.15 -23.65 -0.16
CA THR A 283 27.88 -24.25 0.96
C THR A 283 27.46 -23.70 2.33
N ASP A 284 27.22 -22.39 2.44
CA ASP A 284 26.87 -21.72 3.70
C ASP A 284 25.71 -20.72 3.52
N TRP A 285 24.85 -20.63 4.53
CA TRP A 285 23.75 -19.67 4.59
C TRP A 285 24.24 -18.23 4.59
N LYS A 286 25.37 -17.93 5.25
CA LYS A 286 25.93 -16.56 5.29
C LYS A 286 26.29 -16.05 3.90
N LEU A 287 26.86 -16.92 3.08
CA LEU A 287 27.18 -16.61 1.69
C LEU A 287 25.92 -16.29 0.89
N LEU A 288 24.86 -17.10 1.06
CA LEU A 288 23.57 -16.85 0.42
C LEU A 288 22.94 -15.52 0.88
N THR A 289 22.98 -15.22 2.18
CA THR A 289 22.47 -13.97 2.74
C THR A 289 23.17 -12.77 2.11
N ASN A 290 24.50 -12.78 2.03
CA ASN A 290 25.26 -11.68 1.44
C ASN A 290 24.91 -11.50 -0.04
N LEU A 291 24.91 -12.58 -0.83
CA LEU A 291 24.57 -12.52 -2.26
C LEU A 291 23.17 -11.96 -2.51
N LEU A 292 22.17 -12.40 -1.72
CA LEU A 292 20.81 -11.92 -1.85
C LEU A 292 20.63 -10.49 -1.34
N GLN A 293 21.38 -10.09 -0.32
CA GLN A 293 21.38 -8.73 0.18
C GLN A 293 21.99 -7.76 -0.84
N ASP A 294 23.09 -8.13 -1.48
CA ASP A 294 23.71 -7.36 -2.56
C ASP A 294 22.77 -7.25 -3.77
N ALA A 295 22.08 -8.34 -4.12
CA ALA A 295 21.03 -8.34 -5.14
C ALA A 295 19.88 -7.38 -4.79
N LEU A 296 19.46 -7.37 -3.52
CA LEU A 296 18.37 -6.53 -3.03
C LEU A 296 18.75 -5.05 -3.02
N VAL A 297 19.97 -4.71 -2.63
CA VAL A 297 20.49 -3.33 -2.70
C VAL A 297 20.52 -2.87 -4.15
N SER A 298 21.09 -3.67 -5.05
CA SER A 298 21.13 -3.37 -6.48
C SER A 298 19.73 -3.21 -7.09
N TYR A 299 18.76 -4.01 -6.65
CA TYR A 299 17.36 -3.86 -7.05
C TYR A 299 16.76 -2.54 -6.57
N ASN A 300 17.01 -2.16 -5.31
CA ASN A 300 16.50 -0.94 -4.69
C ASN A 300 17.11 0.34 -5.28
N ASP A 301 18.31 0.25 -5.87
CA ASP A 301 18.92 1.37 -6.60
C ASP A 301 18.27 1.61 -7.97
N LEU A 302 17.80 0.53 -8.62
CA LEU A 302 17.21 0.59 -9.97
C LEU A 302 15.69 0.74 -9.98
N VAL A 303 15.02 0.22 -8.95
CA VAL A 303 13.56 0.11 -8.85
C VAL A 303 13.10 0.61 -7.48
N ALA A 304 11.80 0.88 -7.32
CA ALA A 304 11.24 1.29 -6.04
C ALA A 304 11.66 0.36 -4.88
N ALA A 305 12.20 0.97 -3.82
CA ALA A 305 12.79 0.26 -2.70
C ALA A 305 11.83 -0.75 -2.05
N MET A 306 12.35 -1.95 -1.82
CA MET A 306 11.68 -3.07 -1.19
C MET A 306 12.45 -3.50 0.06
N ASN A 307 11.83 -3.34 1.23
CA ASN A 307 12.42 -3.73 2.51
C ASN A 307 12.08 -5.19 2.82
N LEU A 308 12.79 -6.12 2.19
CA LEU A 308 12.67 -7.55 2.48
C LEU A 308 13.58 -7.96 3.62
N VAL A 309 13.04 -8.75 4.55
CA VAL A 309 13.84 -9.46 5.55
C VAL A 309 14.12 -10.87 5.02
N LEU A 310 15.39 -11.19 4.82
CA LEU A 310 15.87 -12.46 4.26
C LEU A 310 16.21 -13.46 5.38
N PHE A 311 15.20 -14.17 5.89
CA PHE A 311 15.39 -15.35 6.75
C PHE A 311 15.46 -16.64 5.91
N GLU A 312 15.85 -17.77 6.51
CA GLU A 312 16.15 -19.01 5.80
C GLU A 312 15.07 -19.44 4.80
N ASP A 313 13.79 -19.49 5.21
CA ASP A 313 12.70 -19.87 4.31
C ASP A 313 12.51 -18.86 3.16
N ALA A 314 12.65 -17.57 3.43
CA ALA A 314 12.55 -16.54 2.39
C ALA A 314 13.64 -16.72 1.34
N MET A 315 14.88 -16.99 1.78
CA MET A 315 16.01 -17.28 0.89
C MET A 315 15.79 -18.57 0.10
N MET A 316 15.27 -19.63 0.74
CA MET A 316 14.89 -20.86 0.04
C MET A 316 13.82 -20.60 -1.02
N HIS A 317 12.80 -19.81 -0.73
CA HIS A 317 11.77 -19.48 -1.73
C HIS A 317 12.35 -18.69 -2.91
N VAL A 318 13.30 -17.77 -2.69
CA VAL A 318 14.00 -17.09 -3.79
C VAL A 318 14.76 -18.09 -4.66
N CYS A 319 15.51 -19.01 -4.06
CA CYS A 319 16.24 -20.06 -4.79
C CYS A 319 15.28 -20.97 -5.58
N ARG A 320 14.16 -21.37 -4.98
CA ARG A 320 13.11 -22.17 -5.64
C ARG A 320 12.53 -21.45 -6.85
N ILE A 321 12.19 -20.18 -6.69
CA ILE A 321 11.60 -19.37 -7.78
C ILE A 321 12.64 -19.16 -8.88
N ASN A 322 13.89 -18.82 -8.55
CA ASN A 322 14.96 -18.67 -9.54
C ASN A 322 15.19 -19.96 -10.35
N ARG A 323 15.29 -21.13 -9.70
CA ARG A 323 15.38 -22.44 -10.39
C ARG A 323 14.23 -22.64 -11.38
N ILE A 324 13.01 -22.26 -11.00
CA ILE A 324 11.85 -22.34 -11.89
C ILE A 324 12.00 -21.36 -13.05
N LEU A 325 12.36 -20.10 -12.82
CA LEU A 325 12.44 -19.08 -13.87
C LEU A 325 13.53 -19.37 -14.91
N GLU A 326 14.68 -19.89 -14.50
CA GLU A 326 15.78 -20.28 -15.39
C GLU A 326 15.41 -21.48 -16.27
N SER A 327 14.46 -22.30 -15.82
CA SER A 327 14.01 -23.44 -16.62
C SER A 327 13.33 -22.97 -17.92
N PRO A 328 13.66 -23.55 -19.10
CA PRO A 328 13.23 -23.05 -20.41
C PRO A 328 11.71 -23.09 -20.65
N ARG A 329 10.89 -23.66 -19.76
CA ARG A 329 9.42 -23.52 -19.77
C ARG A 329 8.87 -23.39 -18.34
N GLY A 330 9.66 -22.82 -17.45
CA GLY A 330 9.33 -22.76 -16.04
C GLY A 330 8.38 -21.61 -15.72
N SER A 331 7.11 -21.97 -15.51
CA SER A 331 6.12 -21.10 -14.90
C SER A 331 5.87 -21.57 -13.46
N ALA A 332 5.56 -20.64 -12.57
CA ALA A 332 5.40 -20.93 -11.15
C ALA A 332 3.98 -20.62 -10.67
N LEU A 333 3.43 -21.49 -9.82
CA LEU A 333 2.24 -21.23 -9.02
C LEU A 333 2.68 -21.10 -7.56
N LEU A 334 2.71 -19.87 -7.07
CA LEU A 334 3.05 -19.55 -5.69
C LEU A 334 1.76 -19.49 -4.88
N VAL A 335 1.63 -20.42 -3.93
CA VAL A 335 0.44 -20.53 -3.10
C VAL A 335 0.78 -20.15 -1.67
N GLY A 336 0.05 -19.19 -1.10
CA GLY A 336 0.22 -18.83 0.31
C GLY A 336 -0.71 -17.71 0.74
N VAL A 337 -0.81 -17.47 2.05
CA VAL A 337 -1.65 -16.39 2.61
C VAL A 337 -1.13 -15.00 2.22
N GLY A 338 -1.98 -13.97 2.34
CA GLY A 338 -1.57 -12.59 2.07
C GLY A 338 -0.37 -12.18 2.92
N GLY A 339 0.55 -11.37 2.38
CA GLY A 339 1.73 -10.91 3.12
C GLY A 339 2.90 -11.90 3.23
N SER A 340 2.77 -13.15 2.76
CA SER A 340 3.83 -14.17 2.82
C SER A 340 5.06 -13.90 1.93
N GLY A 341 5.16 -12.73 1.29
CA GLY A 341 6.31 -12.37 0.44
C GLY A 341 6.27 -12.86 -1.01
N LYS A 342 5.22 -13.60 -1.46
CA LYS A 342 5.13 -14.18 -2.83
C LYS A 342 5.53 -13.23 -3.95
N GLN A 343 4.89 -12.05 -4.03
CA GLN A 343 5.17 -11.08 -5.09
C GLN A 343 6.59 -10.52 -4.97
N SER A 344 6.97 -10.11 -3.77
CA SER A 344 8.26 -9.47 -3.48
C SER A 344 9.44 -10.38 -3.79
N LEU A 345 9.41 -11.63 -3.31
CA LEU A 345 10.45 -12.62 -3.54
C LEU A 345 10.49 -13.06 -5.01
N SER A 346 9.34 -13.07 -5.70
CA SER A 346 9.33 -13.29 -7.16
C SER A 346 10.06 -12.19 -7.89
N ARG A 347 9.82 -10.91 -7.56
CA ARG A 347 10.51 -9.78 -8.23
C ARG A 347 12.01 -9.83 -8.02
N LEU A 348 12.46 -10.16 -6.80
CA LEU A 348 13.88 -10.35 -6.52
C LEU A 348 14.47 -11.52 -7.35
N ALA A 349 13.76 -12.65 -7.43
CA ALA A 349 14.21 -13.78 -8.26
C ALA A 349 14.25 -13.45 -9.76
N ALA A 350 13.30 -12.67 -10.29
CA ALA A 350 13.36 -12.16 -11.68
C ALA A 350 14.58 -11.27 -11.90
N PHE A 351 14.86 -10.38 -10.95
CA PHE A 351 15.98 -9.47 -11.04
C PHE A 351 17.31 -10.23 -11.14
N ILE A 352 17.48 -11.27 -10.31
CA ILE A 352 18.66 -12.16 -10.37
C ILE A 352 18.77 -12.85 -11.73
N SER A 353 17.64 -13.30 -12.29
CA SER A 353 17.57 -13.91 -13.63
C SER A 353 17.57 -12.90 -14.80
N SER A 354 17.77 -11.60 -14.52
CA SER A 354 17.72 -10.52 -15.54
C SER A 354 16.42 -10.50 -16.38
N LEU A 355 15.28 -10.85 -15.77
CA LEU A 355 13.96 -10.87 -16.42
C LEU A 355 13.20 -9.56 -16.17
N GLU A 356 12.57 -9.01 -17.21
CA GLU A 356 11.67 -7.86 -17.07
C GLU A 356 10.38 -8.31 -16.34
N VAL A 357 10.03 -7.67 -15.22
CA VAL A 357 8.79 -7.98 -14.50
C VAL A 357 7.65 -7.12 -15.04
N VAL A 358 6.60 -7.77 -15.53
CA VAL A 358 5.37 -7.10 -15.95
C VAL A 358 4.19 -7.59 -15.12
N GLN A 359 3.43 -6.64 -14.58
CA GLN A 359 2.24 -6.90 -13.77
C GLN A 359 1.07 -6.04 -14.28
N ILE A 360 -0.10 -6.64 -14.44
CA ILE A 360 -1.30 -5.95 -14.94
C ILE A 360 -1.83 -4.92 -13.93
N GLN A 361 -2.29 -3.76 -14.40
CA GLN A 361 -2.93 -2.77 -13.55
C GLN A 361 -4.41 -2.62 -13.91
N LEU A 362 -5.27 -3.11 -13.01
CA LEU A 362 -6.71 -3.01 -13.21
C LEU A 362 -7.17 -1.55 -13.11
N ARG A 363 -7.87 -1.08 -14.15
CA ARG A 363 -8.57 0.21 -14.19
C ARG A 363 -10.08 -0.02 -14.20
N LYS A 364 -10.87 1.00 -13.86
CA LYS A 364 -12.34 0.92 -14.03
C LYS A 364 -12.66 0.66 -15.50
N GLY A 365 -13.38 -0.42 -15.78
CA GLY A 365 -13.70 -0.86 -17.14
C GLY A 365 -12.67 -1.81 -17.78
N TYR A 366 -11.60 -2.20 -17.09
CA TYR A 366 -10.62 -3.15 -17.61
C TYR A 366 -11.29 -4.50 -17.90
N GLY A 367 -11.21 -4.94 -19.15
CA GLY A 367 -11.85 -6.15 -19.65
C GLY A 367 -10.90 -7.12 -20.35
N ILE A 368 -11.49 -8.16 -20.95
CA ILE A 368 -10.75 -9.16 -21.75
C ILE A 368 -10.00 -8.54 -22.94
N PRO A 369 -10.55 -7.54 -23.68
CA PRO A 369 -9.82 -6.91 -24.77
C PRO A 369 -8.52 -6.23 -24.32
N ASP A 370 -8.53 -5.59 -23.15
CA ASP A 370 -7.35 -4.92 -22.58
C ASP A 370 -6.28 -5.95 -22.21
N LEU A 371 -6.67 -7.05 -21.57
CA LEU A 371 -5.76 -8.14 -21.26
C LEU A 371 -5.15 -8.77 -22.53
N LYS A 372 -5.94 -8.96 -23.59
CA LYS A 372 -5.43 -9.43 -24.88
C LYS A 372 -4.40 -8.46 -25.46
N MET A 373 -4.66 -7.16 -25.38
CA MET A 373 -3.72 -6.14 -25.85
C MET A 373 -2.40 -6.18 -25.05
N GLU A 374 -2.46 -6.28 -23.72
CA GLU A 374 -1.27 -6.39 -22.87
C GLU A 374 -0.49 -7.68 -23.17
N LEU A 375 -1.17 -8.83 -23.25
CA LEU A 375 -0.55 -10.11 -23.63
C LEU A 375 0.07 -10.04 -25.05
N SER A 376 -0.59 -9.40 -26.02
CA SER A 376 -0.03 -9.23 -27.37
C SER A 376 1.30 -8.47 -27.33
N GLY A 377 1.39 -7.42 -26.49
CA GLY A 377 2.62 -6.66 -26.28
C GLY A 377 3.74 -7.50 -25.67
N LEU A 378 3.42 -8.36 -24.71
CA LEU A 378 4.37 -9.31 -24.10
C LEU A 378 4.89 -10.32 -25.13
N TYR A 379 4.01 -10.88 -25.96
CA TYR A 379 4.39 -11.81 -27.01
C TYR A 379 5.32 -11.18 -28.05
N LEU A 380 5.06 -9.93 -28.44
CA LEU A 380 5.93 -9.21 -29.37
C LEU A 380 7.31 -8.96 -28.76
N LYS A 381 7.40 -8.53 -27.49
CA LYS A 381 8.68 -8.36 -26.80
C LYS A 381 9.44 -9.69 -26.64
N ALA A 382 8.77 -10.74 -26.15
CA ALA A 382 9.40 -12.04 -25.91
C ALA A 382 9.76 -12.77 -27.21
N GLY A 383 8.91 -12.71 -28.23
CA GLY A 383 9.08 -13.48 -29.46
C GLY A 383 9.89 -12.75 -30.56
N LEU A 384 9.71 -11.45 -30.76
CA LEU A 384 10.47 -10.71 -31.78
C LEU A 384 11.80 -10.17 -31.25
N LYS A 385 11.81 -9.61 -30.03
CA LYS A 385 13.02 -9.03 -29.45
C LYS A 385 13.83 -10.02 -28.61
N ASN A 386 13.30 -11.23 -28.37
CA ASN A 386 13.92 -12.26 -27.54
C ASN A 386 14.26 -11.76 -26.11
N VAL A 387 13.41 -10.91 -25.54
CA VAL A 387 13.57 -10.40 -24.17
C VAL A 387 12.91 -11.37 -23.18
N GLY A 388 13.64 -11.76 -22.13
CA GLY A 388 13.11 -12.57 -21.03
C GLY A 388 12.17 -11.76 -20.16
N ILE A 389 10.95 -12.27 -19.94
CA ILE A 389 9.89 -11.55 -19.23
C ILE A 389 9.25 -12.47 -18.18
N MET A 390 9.09 -11.96 -16.96
CA MET A 390 8.20 -12.53 -15.96
C MET A 390 6.86 -11.80 -15.95
N PHE A 391 5.80 -12.51 -16.34
CA PHE A 391 4.43 -12.06 -16.17
C PHE A 391 3.90 -12.46 -14.79
N LEU A 392 3.72 -11.47 -13.90
CA LEU A 392 3.23 -11.66 -12.54
C LEU A 392 1.73 -11.36 -12.47
N MET A 393 0.93 -12.34 -12.06
CA MET A 393 -0.52 -12.17 -11.85
C MET A 393 -0.94 -12.67 -10.47
N THR A 394 -1.83 -11.92 -9.82
CA THR A 394 -2.32 -12.22 -8.46
C THR A 394 -3.82 -12.40 -8.43
N ASP A 395 -4.32 -13.03 -7.37
CA ASP A 395 -5.75 -13.31 -7.23
C ASP A 395 -6.64 -12.05 -7.31
N ALA A 396 -6.19 -10.95 -6.70
CA ALA A 396 -6.89 -9.67 -6.73
C ALA A 396 -7.00 -9.05 -8.13
N GLN A 397 -6.17 -9.51 -9.08
CA GLN A 397 -6.17 -9.03 -10.47
C GLN A 397 -7.04 -9.88 -11.40
N VAL A 398 -7.77 -10.85 -10.86
CA VAL A 398 -8.69 -11.71 -11.61
C VAL A 398 -10.14 -11.34 -11.25
N PRO A 399 -10.71 -10.27 -11.83
CA PRO A 399 -12.09 -9.87 -11.55
C PRO A 399 -13.10 -10.85 -12.14
N ASN A 400 -12.76 -11.51 -13.25
CA ASN A 400 -13.59 -12.48 -13.95
C ASN A 400 -12.75 -13.73 -14.25
N GLU A 401 -13.34 -14.92 -14.04
CA GLU A 401 -12.70 -16.21 -14.33
C GLU A 401 -12.30 -16.37 -15.81
N HIS A 402 -12.96 -15.66 -16.73
CA HIS A 402 -12.60 -15.67 -18.16
C HIS A 402 -11.16 -15.21 -18.44
N PHE A 403 -10.53 -14.47 -17.54
CA PHE A 403 -9.11 -14.11 -17.67
C PHE A 403 -8.21 -15.34 -17.58
N LEU A 404 -8.58 -16.29 -16.72
CA LEU A 404 -7.82 -17.53 -16.52
C LEU A 404 -7.92 -18.48 -17.71
N VAL A 405 -8.92 -18.31 -18.58
CA VAL A 405 -8.99 -19.02 -19.87
C VAL A 405 -7.77 -18.66 -20.72
N LEU A 406 -7.46 -17.37 -20.87
CA LEU A 406 -6.30 -16.92 -21.66
C LEU A 406 -4.98 -17.38 -21.05
N ILE A 407 -4.87 -17.38 -19.71
CA ILE A 407 -3.67 -17.84 -19.00
C ILE A 407 -3.52 -19.37 -19.12
N ASN A 408 -4.60 -20.12 -19.08
CA ASN A 408 -4.58 -21.57 -19.30
C ASN A 408 -4.08 -21.91 -20.71
N ASP A 409 -4.51 -21.15 -21.73
CA ASP A 409 -4.08 -21.32 -23.12
C ASP A 409 -2.59 -20.98 -23.30
N LEU A 410 -2.15 -19.89 -22.67
CA LEU A 410 -0.75 -19.48 -22.58
C LEU A 410 0.12 -20.58 -21.93
N LEU A 411 -0.28 -21.11 -20.78
CA LEU A 411 0.49 -22.11 -20.03
C LEU A 411 0.56 -23.46 -20.74
N SER A 412 -0.54 -23.86 -21.38
CA SER A 412 -0.61 -25.16 -22.03
C SER A 412 0.16 -25.21 -23.35
N THR A 413 -0.18 -24.30 -24.26
CA THR A 413 0.31 -24.32 -25.65
C THR A 413 1.14 -23.12 -26.02
N GLY A 414 1.00 -22.02 -25.29
CA GLY A 414 1.65 -20.76 -25.63
C GLY A 414 0.95 -20.03 -26.77
N GLU A 415 -0.19 -20.50 -27.26
CA GLU A 415 -0.98 -19.83 -28.30
C GLU A 415 -2.34 -19.40 -27.74
N VAL A 416 -2.58 -18.10 -27.67
CA VAL A 416 -3.90 -17.57 -27.30
C VAL A 416 -4.73 -17.33 -28.57
N PRO A 417 -5.95 -17.90 -28.69
CA PRO A 417 -6.79 -17.68 -29.86
C PRO A 417 -7.18 -16.21 -30.03
N ASP A 418 -7.14 -15.72 -31.27
CA ASP A 418 -7.61 -14.36 -31.60
C ASP A 418 -6.87 -13.28 -30.79
N LEU A 419 -5.56 -13.48 -30.59
CA LEU A 419 -4.65 -12.53 -29.93
C LEU A 419 -4.10 -11.49 -30.91
N PHE A 420 -3.78 -11.93 -32.13
CA PHE A 420 -3.22 -11.08 -33.18
C PHE A 420 -4.15 -11.03 -34.39
N PRO A 421 -4.34 -9.84 -34.99
CA PRO A 421 -4.95 -9.73 -36.30
C PRO A 421 -4.00 -10.31 -37.37
N ASP A 422 -4.55 -10.73 -38.52
CA ASP A 422 -3.77 -11.42 -39.56
C ASP A 422 -2.59 -10.58 -40.07
N ASP A 423 -2.75 -9.26 -40.16
CA ASP A 423 -1.68 -8.33 -40.58
C ASP A 423 -0.47 -8.36 -39.63
N THR A 424 -0.72 -8.39 -38.31
CA THR A 424 0.35 -8.48 -37.30
C THR A 424 1.02 -9.84 -37.34
N VAL A 425 0.30 -10.91 -37.67
CA VAL A 425 0.88 -12.24 -37.86
C VAL A 425 1.87 -12.23 -39.04
N GLU A 426 1.54 -11.62 -40.17
CA GLU A 426 2.49 -11.49 -41.29
C GLU A 426 3.75 -10.71 -40.88
N ASN A 427 3.58 -9.61 -40.13
CA ASN A 427 4.71 -8.82 -39.63
C ASN A 427 5.62 -9.63 -38.69
N ILE A 428 5.03 -10.44 -37.80
CA ILE A 428 5.79 -11.34 -36.92
C ILE A 428 6.59 -12.34 -37.74
N LEU A 429 5.96 -12.96 -38.74
CA LEU A 429 6.58 -13.98 -39.59
C LEU A 429 7.73 -13.40 -40.41
N ALA A 430 7.57 -12.18 -40.94
CA ALA A 430 8.63 -11.46 -41.62
C ALA A 430 9.83 -11.18 -40.69
N GLY A 431 9.57 -10.83 -39.43
CA GLY A 431 10.60 -10.56 -38.42
C GLY A 431 11.44 -11.80 -38.06
N VAL A 432 10.82 -12.96 -37.87
CA VAL A 432 11.54 -14.19 -37.46
C VAL A 432 12.16 -14.97 -38.62
N ARG A 433 11.79 -14.67 -39.88
CA ARG A 433 12.17 -15.47 -41.06
C ARG A 433 13.68 -15.61 -41.23
N ASN A 434 14.44 -14.54 -41.02
CA ASN A 434 15.90 -14.59 -41.15
C ASN A 434 16.54 -15.48 -40.08
N GLU A 435 16.01 -15.46 -38.86
CA GLU A 435 16.48 -16.29 -37.76
C GLU A 435 16.13 -17.77 -37.94
N VAL A 436 14.96 -18.06 -38.51
CA VAL A 436 14.53 -19.43 -38.85
C VAL A 436 15.47 -20.04 -39.89
N LYS A 437 15.86 -19.26 -40.91
CA LYS A 437 16.87 -19.67 -41.89
C LYS A 437 18.24 -19.89 -41.23
N GLY A 438 18.64 -18.99 -40.33
CA GLY A 438 19.87 -19.12 -39.55
C GLY A 438 19.89 -20.36 -38.64
N ALA A 439 18.72 -20.79 -38.13
CA ALA A 439 18.55 -22.00 -37.35
C ALA A 439 18.49 -23.29 -38.21
N GLY A 440 18.70 -23.20 -39.53
CA GLY A 440 18.67 -24.34 -40.44
C GLY A 440 17.28 -24.93 -40.71
N GLN A 441 16.20 -24.24 -40.32
CA GLN A 441 14.84 -24.68 -40.57
C GLN A 441 14.31 -24.11 -41.90
N PRO A 442 13.49 -24.86 -42.67
CA PRO A 442 12.98 -24.35 -43.93
C PRO A 442 12.00 -23.21 -43.71
N ASP A 443 12.12 -22.16 -44.52
CA ASP A 443 11.31 -20.93 -44.52
C ASP A 443 9.88 -21.20 -44.98
N THR A 444 9.12 -21.86 -44.11
CA THR A 444 7.68 -22.04 -44.27
C THR A 444 6.97 -21.21 -43.21
N ARG A 445 5.77 -20.72 -43.54
CA ARG A 445 4.89 -20.00 -42.60
C ARG A 445 4.73 -20.75 -41.27
N GLU A 446 4.58 -22.07 -41.36
CA GLU A 446 4.33 -22.95 -40.22
C GLU A 446 5.57 -23.06 -39.32
N ASN A 447 6.76 -23.21 -39.89
CA ASN A 447 8.00 -23.25 -39.12
C ASN A 447 8.32 -21.91 -38.47
N CYS A 448 8.11 -20.80 -39.19
CA CYS A 448 8.32 -19.46 -38.64
C CYS A 448 7.39 -19.21 -37.44
N TRP A 449 6.11 -19.59 -37.56
CA TRP A 449 5.16 -19.47 -36.46
C TRP A 449 5.55 -20.36 -35.27
N LYS A 450 5.91 -21.62 -35.52
CA LYS A 450 6.33 -22.55 -34.47
C LYS A 450 7.58 -22.03 -33.74
N PHE A 451 8.56 -21.52 -34.48
CA PHE A 451 9.77 -20.94 -33.92
C PHE A 451 9.45 -19.73 -33.03
N PHE A 452 8.56 -18.85 -33.47
CA PHE A 452 8.09 -17.73 -32.67
C PHE A 452 7.42 -18.19 -31.37
N ILE A 453 6.50 -19.16 -31.42
CA ILE A 453 5.82 -19.67 -30.22
C ILE A 453 6.78 -20.41 -29.29
N ASP A 454 7.69 -21.23 -29.82
CA ASP A 454 8.70 -21.91 -28.99
C ASP A 454 9.62 -20.90 -28.29
N ARG A 455 9.95 -19.78 -28.95
CA ARG A 455 10.68 -18.68 -28.33
C ARG A 455 9.86 -17.96 -27.26
N VAL A 456 8.60 -17.63 -27.53
CA VAL A 456 7.71 -17.02 -26.54
C VAL A 456 7.60 -17.91 -25.30
N ARG A 457 7.37 -19.22 -25.46
CA ARG A 457 7.30 -20.17 -24.34
C ARG A 457 8.61 -20.29 -23.57
N ARG A 458 9.74 -20.01 -24.21
CA ARG A 458 11.06 -20.00 -23.58
C ARG A 458 11.29 -18.75 -22.76
N GLN A 459 10.93 -17.59 -23.29
CA GLN A 459 11.25 -16.29 -22.69
C GLN A 459 10.16 -15.73 -21.78
N LEU A 460 8.90 -16.02 -22.05
CA LEU A 460 7.76 -15.56 -21.26
C LEU A 460 7.46 -16.57 -20.14
N LYS A 461 7.79 -16.19 -18.92
CA LYS A 461 7.54 -16.97 -17.69
C LYS A 461 6.31 -16.43 -16.99
N VAL A 462 5.40 -17.31 -16.57
CA VAL A 462 4.19 -16.89 -15.85
C VAL A 462 4.36 -17.23 -14.37
N VAL A 463 4.14 -16.25 -13.49
CA VAL A 463 4.13 -16.44 -12.04
C VAL A 463 2.77 -16.07 -11.49
N LEU A 464 2.04 -17.07 -10.99
CA LEU A 464 0.71 -16.93 -10.41
C LEU A 464 0.81 -16.91 -8.88
N CYS A 465 0.41 -15.81 -8.25
CA CYS A 465 0.38 -15.68 -6.79
C CYS A 465 -1.05 -15.82 -6.27
N PHE A 466 -1.43 -17.03 -5.86
CA PHE A 466 -2.79 -17.32 -5.37
C PHE A 466 -2.83 -17.61 -3.88
N SER A 467 -4.00 -17.37 -3.28
CA SER A 467 -4.28 -17.69 -1.88
C SER A 467 -4.87 -19.10 -1.77
N PRO A 468 -4.44 -19.92 -0.81
CA PRO A 468 -5.08 -21.20 -0.50
C PRO A 468 -6.37 -21.03 0.31
N VAL A 469 -6.66 -19.82 0.80
CA VAL A 469 -7.81 -19.53 1.63
C VAL A 469 -9.10 -19.59 0.79
N GLY A 470 -10.10 -20.29 1.30
CA GLY A 470 -11.39 -20.49 0.63
C GLY A 470 -11.38 -21.63 -0.39
N SER A 471 -12.45 -21.70 -1.20
CA SER A 471 -12.62 -22.75 -2.23
C SER A 471 -12.13 -22.31 -3.61
N THR A 472 -11.86 -21.02 -3.82
CA THR A 472 -11.55 -20.41 -5.12
C THR A 472 -10.39 -21.09 -5.85
N LEU A 473 -9.27 -21.32 -5.16
CA LEU A 473 -8.11 -22.00 -5.75
C LEU A 473 -8.46 -23.41 -6.21
N ARG A 474 -9.25 -24.16 -5.43
CA ARG A 474 -9.66 -25.53 -5.75
C ARG A 474 -10.65 -25.59 -6.91
N VAL A 475 -11.56 -24.62 -7.00
CA VAL A 475 -12.50 -24.50 -8.13
C VAL A 475 -11.73 -24.16 -9.41
N ARG A 476 -10.81 -23.19 -9.34
CA ARG A 476 -9.95 -22.83 -10.48
C ARG A 476 -9.03 -23.96 -10.92
N ALA A 477 -8.46 -24.70 -9.97
CA ALA A 477 -7.66 -25.90 -10.23
C ALA A 477 -8.40 -26.96 -11.06
N ARG A 478 -9.70 -27.14 -10.80
CA ARG A 478 -10.55 -28.08 -11.54
C ARG A 478 -10.99 -27.53 -12.90
N LYS A 479 -11.31 -26.24 -12.97
CA LYS A 479 -11.72 -25.56 -14.21
C LYS A 479 -10.56 -25.35 -15.19
N PHE A 480 -9.36 -25.09 -14.67
CA PHE A 480 -8.17 -24.73 -15.44
C PHE A 480 -6.97 -25.64 -15.10
N PRO A 481 -6.94 -26.88 -15.60
CA PRO A 481 -5.91 -27.86 -15.24
C PRO A 481 -4.48 -27.45 -15.61
N ALA A 482 -4.29 -26.55 -16.60
CA ALA A 482 -2.95 -26.09 -16.97
C ALA A 482 -2.27 -25.31 -15.84
N ILE A 483 -3.06 -24.66 -14.97
CA ILE A 483 -2.56 -23.91 -13.80
C ILE A 483 -1.86 -24.82 -12.80
N ILE A 484 -2.23 -26.10 -12.69
CA ILE A 484 -1.55 -27.06 -11.79
C ILE A 484 -0.51 -27.86 -12.56
N THR A 485 -0.86 -28.32 -13.76
CA THR A 485 -0.03 -29.29 -14.49
C THR A 485 1.16 -28.65 -15.20
N SER A 486 1.05 -27.39 -15.63
CA SER A 486 2.07 -26.71 -16.46
C SER A 486 2.87 -25.67 -15.67
N THR A 487 2.67 -25.59 -14.36
CA THR A 487 3.45 -24.74 -13.46
C THR A 487 4.07 -25.58 -12.36
N ALA A 488 5.28 -25.22 -11.93
CA ALA A 488 5.84 -25.72 -10.68
C ALA A 488 5.14 -25.03 -9.49
N ILE A 489 4.63 -25.82 -8.55
CA ILE A 489 3.94 -25.30 -7.36
C ILE A 489 4.97 -25.07 -6.27
N ASN A 490 4.89 -23.92 -5.61
CA ASN A 490 5.70 -23.59 -4.44
C ASN A 490 4.76 -23.09 -3.33
N TRP A 491 4.63 -23.89 -2.28
CA TRP A 491 3.81 -23.57 -1.11
C TRP A 491 4.58 -22.71 -0.12
N PHE A 492 4.01 -21.54 0.20
CA PHE A 492 4.45 -20.65 1.26
C PHE A 492 3.69 -21.01 2.53
N HIS A 493 4.37 -21.74 3.41
CA HIS A 493 3.85 -22.11 4.72
C HIS A 493 3.78 -20.88 5.65
N GLU A 494 3.15 -21.07 6.80
CA GLU A 494 3.17 -20.07 7.88
C GLU A 494 4.61 -19.85 8.35
N TRP A 495 4.94 -18.61 8.73
CA TRP A 495 6.29 -18.30 9.18
C TRP A 495 6.60 -19.03 10.49
N PRO A 496 7.72 -19.76 10.59
CA PRO A 496 8.12 -20.39 11.83
C PRO A 496 8.45 -19.32 12.88
N GLN A 497 8.48 -19.73 14.15
CA GLN A 497 8.76 -18.82 15.26
C GLN A 497 10.10 -18.09 15.09
N GLU A 498 11.13 -18.77 14.58
CA GLU A 498 12.44 -18.18 14.30
C GLU A 498 12.38 -17.07 13.25
N ALA A 499 11.58 -17.25 12.19
CA ALA A 499 11.36 -16.23 11.18
C ALA A 499 10.62 -15.00 11.77
N LEU A 500 9.60 -15.22 12.60
CA LEU A 500 8.88 -14.14 13.28
C LEU A 500 9.82 -13.31 14.17
N ILE A 501 10.68 -13.98 14.94
CA ILE A 501 11.68 -13.33 15.80
C ILE A 501 12.68 -12.54 14.95
N SER A 502 13.27 -13.14 13.92
CA SER A 502 14.24 -12.48 13.02
C SER A 502 13.67 -11.23 12.37
N VAL A 503 12.43 -11.32 11.85
CA VAL A 503 11.71 -10.18 11.27
C VAL A 503 11.51 -9.08 12.31
N SER A 504 11.00 -9.41 13.50
CA SER A 504 10.79 -8.43 14.55
C SER A 504 12.09 -7.75 14.98
N ILE A 505 13.18 -8.50 15.17
CA ILE A 505 14.49 -7.92 15.53
C ILE A 505 14.92 -6.90 14.50
N ARG A 506 14.83 -7.23 13.20
CA ARG A 506 15.24 -6.32 12.12
C ARG A 506 14.48 -5.00 12.12
N PHE A 507 13.18 -5.04 12.38
CA PHE A 507 12.36 -3.81 12.48
C PHE A 507 12.58 -3.06 13.80
N LEU A 508 12.88 -3.76 14.90
CA LEU A 508 13.18 -3.14 16.19
C LEU A 508 14.58 -2.53 16.25
N GLU A 509 15.52 -2.98 15.40
CA GLU A 509 16.83 -2.34 15.21
C GLU A 509 16.71 -0.90 14.69
N GLU A 510 15.66 -0.59 13.93
CA GLU A 510 15.40 0.78 13.45
C GLU A 510 14.87 1.73 14.55
N LEU A 511 14.70 1.24 15.78
CA LEU A 511 14.17 2.03 16.90
C LEU A 511 15.29 2.49 17.87
N ASP A 512 15.67 3.75 17.74
CA ASP A 512 16.65 4.43 18.61
C ASP A 512 16.20 4.55 20.08
N VAL A 513 14.89 4.39 20.33
CA VAL A 513 14.26 4.52 21.65
C VAL A 513 14.61 3.35 22.58
N LEU A 514 14.90 2.18 22.02
CA LEU A 514 15.25 0.99 22.80
C LEU A 514 16.75 1.01 23.11
N PRO A 515 17.18 0.74 24.36
CA PRO A 515 18.58 0.76 24.75
C PRO A 515 19.43 -0.10 23.82
N ASP A 516 20.52 0.48 23.33
CA ASP A 516 21.38 -0.20 22.36
C ASP A 516 22.24 -1.27 23.07
N PRO A 517 22.30 -2.52 22.57
CA PRO A 517 23.07 -3.60 23.21
C PRO A 517 24.57 -3.27 23.37
N LYS A 518 25.09 -2.36 22.53
CA LYS A 518 26.51 -1.99 22.44
C LYS A 518 26.88 -0.71 23.20
N ALA A 519 25.89 0.09 23.63
CA ALA A 519 26.15 1.36 24.32
C ALA A 519 26.61 1.16 25.79
N SER A 520 26.55 -0.05 26.34
CA SER A 520 26.90 -0.31 27.75
C SER A 520 28.40 -0.50 28.02
N LEU A 521 29.27 -0.47 27.00
CA LEU A 521 30.71 -0.70 27.17
C LEU A 521 31.55 0.56 27.41
N THR A 522 31.00 1.78 27.31
CA THR A 522 31.86 3.00 27.26
C THR A 522 31.52 4.13 28.25
N THR A 523 30.54 4.00 29.14
CA THR A 523 30.32 5.03 30.19
C THR A 523 29.91 4.43 31.53
N PRO A 524 30.84 4.32 32.50
CA PRO A 524 30.49 4.10 33.89
C PRO A 524 30.10 5.45 34.52
N LEU A 525 28.83 5.83 34.40
CA LEU A 525 28.26 6.89 35.23
C LEU A 525 27.41 6.22 36.31
N CYS A 526 28.09 5.82 37.38
CA CYS A 526 27.65 5.65 38.78
C CYS A 526 28.42 4.50 39.46
N PRO A 527 29.37 4.79 40.37
CA PRO A 527 29.86 3.80 41.31
C PRO A 527 28.87 3.66 42.47
N SER A 528 28.81 2.45 43.04
CA SER A 528 28.11 2.09 44.28
C SER A 528 26.57 2.07 44.26
N SER A 529 26.01 0.98 43.75
CA SER A 529 24.99 0.25 44.53
C SER A 529 25.13 -1.24 44.25
N SER A 530 25.24 -1.99 45.33
CA SER A 530 25.56 -3.42 45.40
C SER A 530 24.35 -4.30 45.03
N TRP A 531 23.80 -4.10 43.84
CA TRP A 531 22.79 -4.99 43.23
C TRP A 531 23.10 -5.20 41.75
N SER A 532 24.23 -5.85 41.45
CA SER A 532 24.58 -6.30 40.10
C SER A 532 24.58 -7.84 40.06
N TYR A 533 23.42 -8.45 39.86
CA TYR A 533 23.33 -9.88 39.52
C TYR A 533 22.12 -10.15 38.61
N PHE A 534 22.00 -9.43 37.49
CA PHE A 534 21.17 -9.85 36.37
C PHE A 534 21.92 -9.53 35.07
N PRO A 535 22.08 -10.49 34.14
CA PRO A 535 22.59 -10.18 32.80
C PRO A 535 21.63 -9.15 32.18
N GLN A 536 22.14 -8.04 31.67
CA GLN A 536 21.33 -7.02 30.99
C GLN A 536 20.70 -7.66 29.74
N GLU A 537 19.44 -8.10 29.86
CA GLU A 537 18.72 -8.75 28.78
C GLU A 537 18.48 -7.76 27.63
N ASN A 538 18.76 -8.18 26.40
CA ASN A 538 18.42 -7.43 25.20
C ASN A 538 16.90 -7.20 25.13
N PHE A 539 16.41 -6.04 25.59
CA PHE A 539 14.99 -5.68 25.54
C PHE A 539 14.39 -5.80 24.13
N ARG A 540 15.20 -5.55 23.10
CA ARG A 540 14.84 -5.77 21.68
C ARG A 540 14.52 -7.25 21.41
N TYR A 541 15.37 -8.17 21.87
CA TYR A 541 15.18 -9.60 21.70
C TYR A 541 13.97 -10.12 22.48
N SER A 542 13.82 -9.70 23.74
CA SER A 542 12.66 -10.07 24.57
C SER A 542 11.34 -9.60 23.94
N SER A 543 11.31 -8.37 23.44
CA SER A 543 10.14 -7.82 22.73
C SER A 543 9.83 -8.59 21.45
N ALA A 544 10.85 -8.95 20.65
CA ALA A 544 10.69 -9.76 19.44
C ALA A 544 10.12 -11.15 19.75
N CYS A 545 10.64 -11.82 20.79
CA CYS A 545 10.14 -13.12 21.26
C CYS A 545 8.67 -13.02 21.70
N PHE A 546 8.30 -11.97 22.44
CA PHE A 546 6.92 -11.75 22.86
C PHE A 546 5.98 -11.51 21.68
N MET A 547 6.38 -10.68 20.70
CA MET A 547 5.57 -10.45 19.49
C MET A 547 5.34 -11.76 18.72
N ALA A 548 6.39 -12.57 18.53
CA ALA A 548 6.29 -13.87 17.87
C ALA A 548 5.34 -14.82 18.63
N PHE A 549 5.46 -14.89 19.96
CA PHE A 549 4.57 -15.68 20.81
C PHE A 549 3.10 -15.26 20.67
N VAL A 550 2.82 -13.95 20.73
CA VAL A 550 1.45 -13.43 20.59
C VAL A 550 0.86 -13.79 19.23
N HIS A 551 1.63 -13.69 18.15
CA HIS A 551 1.16 -14.08 16.81
C HIS A 551 0.74 -15.55 16.77
N THR A 552 1.58 -16.46 17.26
CA THR A 552 1.29 -17.90 17.33
C THR A 552 0.11 -18.22 18.27
N ALA A 553 -0.02 -17.50 19.38
CA ALA A 553 -1.14 -17.64 20.30
C ALA A 553 -2.47 -17.25 19.63
N VAL A 554 -2.50 -16.19 18.81
CA VAL A 554 -3.69 -15.79 18.05
C VAL A 554 -4.05 -16.84 17.00
N ASN A 555 -3.09 -17.51 16.35
CA ASN A 555 -3.37 -18.62 15.43
C ASN A 555 -4.10 -19.76 16.15
N THR A 556 -3.65 -20.08 17.36
CA THR A 556 -4.26 -21.13 18.19
C THR A 556 -5.67 -20.73 18.64
N MET A 557 -5.84 -19.49 19.10
CA MET A 557 -7.14 -18.97 19.51
C MET A 557 -8.12 -18.88 18.32
N SER A 558 -7.64 -18.57 17.12
CA SER A 558 -8.47 -18.48 15.91
C SER A 558 -9.08 -19.85 15.54
N LYS A 559 -8.39 -20.96 15.83
CA LYS A 559 -8.95 -22.32 15.67
C LYS A 559 -10.09 -22.57 16.66
N VAL A 560 -9.92 -22.18 17.92
CA VAL A 560 -10.97 -22.28 18.94
C VAL A 560 -12.17 -21.39 18.59
N TYR A 561 -11.91 -20.17 18.12
CA TYR A 561 -12.94 -19.24 17.66
C TYR A 561 -13.75 -19.81 16.49
N LEU A 562 -13.09 -20.44 15.51
CA LEU A 562 -13.79 -21.13 14.42
C LEU A 562 -14.68 -22.27 14.92
N GLN A 563 -14.21 -23.05 15.90
CA GLN A 563 -14.99 -24.16 16.47
C GLN A 563 -16.23 -23.65 17.22
N ASN A 564 -16.11 -22.56 17.97
CA ASN A 564 -17.19 -22.03 18.80
C ASN A 564 -18.18 -21.17 17.99
N GLU A 565 -17.67 -20.20 17.22
CA GLU A 565 -18.47 -19.17 16.54
C GLU A 565 -18.75 -19.49 15.06
N ARG A 566 -18.10 -20.53 14.51
CA ARG A 566 -18.17 -20.88 13.07
C ARG A 566 -17.78 -19.74 12.13
N ARG A 567 -16.99 -18.80 12.64
CA ARG A 567 -16.45 -17.66 11.89
C ARG A 567 -14.96 -17.83 11.73
N TYR A 568 -14.49 -17.60 10.50
CA TYR A 568 -13.06 -17.63 10.22
C TYR A 568 -12.40 -16.32 10.64
N ASN A 569 -11.32 -16.42 11.39
CA ASN A 569 -10.34 -15.35 11.56
C ASN A 569 -9.01 -15.82 10.98
N TYR A 570 -8.41 -15.02 10.10
CA TYR A 570 -7.16 -15.36 9.45
C TYR A 570 -6.08 -14.40 9.94
N THR A 571 -5.06 -14.95 10.57
CA THR A 571 -3.81 -14.26 10.83
C THR A 571 -2.93 -14.33 9.59
N THR A 572 -2.27 -13.22 9.27
CA THR A 572 -1.37 -13.15 8.11
C THR A 572 -0.05 -12.51 8.51
N PRO A 573 1.05 -12.83 7.82
CA PRO A 573 2.32 -12.13 8.02
C PRO A 573 2.19 -10.61 7.83
N LYS A 574 1.26 -10.15 6.99
CA LYS A 574 0.96 -8.72 6.86
C LYS A 574 0.43 -8.12 8.17
N SER A 575 -0.51 -8.81 8.83
CA SER A 575 -1.03 -8.39 10.13
C SER A 575 0.07 -8.36 11.21
N TYR A 576 1.06 -9.25 11.12
CA TYR A 576 2.23 -9.23 11.99
C TYR A 576 3.14 -8.01 11.75
N LEU A 577 3.41 -7.69 10.49
CA LEU A 577 4.15 -6.47 10.13
C LEU A 577 3.40 -5.19 10.56
N GLU A 578 2.07 -5.19 10.45
CA GLU A 578 1.22 -4.10 10.95
C GLU A 578 1.28 -3.98 12.49
N GLN A 579 1.33 -5.10 13.22
CA GLN A 579 1.54 -5.12 14.67
C GLN A 579 2.89 -4.49 15.05
N ILE A 580 3.97 -4.86 14.37
CA ILE A 580 5.32 -4.31 14.61
C ILE A 580 5.34 -2.80 14.28
N SER A 581 4.74 -2.41 13.16
CA SER A 581 4.64 -1.00 12.75
C SER A 581 3.85 -0.17 13.76
N LEU A 582 2.71 -0.68 14.24
CA LEU A 582 1.90 -0.03 15.26
C LEU A 582 2.67 0.11 16.58
N TYR A 583 3.34 -0.96 17.02
CA TYR A 583 4.18 -0.93 18.22
C TYR A 583 5.28 0.12 18.11
N SER A 584 6.01 0.12 16.97
CA SER A 584 7.08 1.08 16.67
C SER A 584 6.58 2.53 16.70
N LYS A 585 5.43 2.79 16.08
CA LYS A 585 4.80 4.12 16.06
C LYS A 585 4.37 4.56 17.45
N LEU A 586 3.72 3.67 18.21
CA LEU A 586 3.23 3.97 19.55
C LEU A 586 4.40 4.23 20.52
N LEU A 587 5.45 3.41 20.44
CA LEU A 587 6.64 3.57 21.27
C LEU A 587 7.31 4.92 21.01
N ARG A 588 7.54 5.29 19.74
CA ARG A 588 8.09 6.61 19.39
C ARG A 588 7.23 7.76 19.94
N LEU A 589 5.91 7.71 19.71
CA LEU A 589 4.99 8.75 20.19
C LEU A 589 5.00 8.87 21.72
N LYS A 590 4.91 7.75 22.43
CA LYS A 590 4.87 7.74 23.90
C LYS A 590 6.20 8.13 24.53
N SER A 591 7.32 7.75 23.92
CA SER A 591 8.65 8.16 24.40
C SER A 591 8.88 9.66 24.22
N VAL A 592 8.43 10.26 23.11
CA VAL A 592 8.47 11.72 22.94
C VAL A 592 7.56 12.42 23.95
N GLU A 593 6.34 11.92 24.17
CA GLU A 593 5.40 12.47 25.17
C GLU A 593 5.98 12.39 26.59
N LEU A 594 6.62 11.26 26.93
CA LEU A 594 7.27 11.05 28.22
C LEU A 594 8.51 11.92 28.38
N ALA A 595 9.36 12.03 27.34
CA ALA A 595 10.52 12.92 27.35
C ALA A 595 10.11 14.37 27.61
N GLY A 596 9.05 14.87 26.95
CA GLY A 596 8.51 16.20 27.22
C GLY A 596 7.95 16.36 28.64
N LYS A 597 7.35 15.31 29.21
CA LYS A 597 6.91 15.32 30.62
C LYS A 597 8.10 15.33 31.60
N VAL A 598 9.15 14.58 31.30
CA VAL A 598 10.40 14.56 32.09
C VAL A 598 11.07 15.92 32.04
N GLU A 599 11.26 16.49 30.85
CA GLU A 599 11.85 17.83 30.66
C GLU A 599 11.05 18.90 31.40
N ARG A 600 9.71 18.83 31.37
CA ARG A 600 8.85 19.74 32.15
C ARG A 600 9.09 19.59 33.66
N LEU A 601 9.30 18.37 34.13
CA LEU A 601 9.50 18.06 35.55
C LEU A 601 10.91 18.45 36.00
N GLU A 602 11.93 18.22 35.16
CA GLU A 602 13.31 18.70 35.34
C GLU A 602 13.37 20.22 35.41
N ASN A 603 12.74 20.92 34.47
CA ASN A 603 12.61 22.39 34.52
C ASN A 603 11.89 22.88 35.78
N GLY A 604 10.89 22.13 36.25
CA GLY A 604 10.19 22.42 37.51
C GLY A 604 11.11 22.23 38.73
N LEU A 605 11.86 21.14 38.76
CA LEU A 605 12.85 20.82 39.81
C LEU A 605 14.00 21.82 39.83
N GLU A 606 14.50 22.24 38.68
CA GLU A 606 15.57 23.23 38.56
C GLU A 606 15.10 24.59 39.09
N LYS A 607 13.87 25.01 38.77
CA LYS A 607 13.27 26.20 39.37
C LYS A 607 13.16 26.07 40.88
N LEU A 608 12.59 24.97 41.38
CA LEU A 608 12.49 24.73 42.83
C LEU A 608 13.85 24.71 43.51
N LYS A 609 14.88 24.12 42.89
CA LYS A 609 16.25 24.11 43.38
C LYS A 609 16.84 25.51 43.41
N SER A 610 16.67 26.31 42.35
CA SER A 610 17.13 27.71 42.33
C SER A 610 16.44 28.56 43.40
N THR A 611 15.14 28.33 43.64
CA THR A 611 14.39 29.00 44.71
C THR A 611 14.84 28.50 46.08
N ALA A 612 15.11 27.21 46.24
CA ALA A 612 15.64 26.63 47.48
C ALA A 612 17.08 27.07 47.76
N GLU A 613 17.91 27.33 46.75
CA GLU A 613 19.24 27.95 46.93
C GLU A 613 19.10 29.43 47.31
N GLN A 614 18.15 30.16 46.72
CA GLN A 614 17.84 31.55 47.10
C GLN A 614 17.26 31.66 48.51
N VAL A 615 16.41 30.71 48.94
CA VAL A 615 15.74 30.68 50.25
C VAL A 615 16.55 29.93 51.30
N GLY A 616 17.35 28.94 50.93
CA GLY A 616 18.31 28.27 51.83
C GLY A 616 19.41 29.19 52.34
N ASN A 617 19.60 30.35 51.70
CA ASN A 617 20.36 31.48 52.23
C ASN A 617 19.66 32.23 53.39
N ILE A 618 18.45 31.81 53.79
CA ILE A 618 17.67 32.42 54.88
C ILE A 618 17.80 31.60 56.17
N ASP A 619 18.00 30.28 56.11
CA ASP A 619 18.07 29.42 57.30
C ASP A 619 19.31 28.48 57.28
N GLY A 620 20.46 29.05 57.65
CA GLY A 620 21.56 28.35 58.34
C GLY A 620 22.55 27.52 57.50
N THR A 621 23.60 28.16 56.95
CA THR A 621 25.03 27.85 57.21
C THR A 621 25.96 28.89 56.56
N ASP A 622 27.08 29.17 57.23
CA ASP A 622 27.90 30.38 57.14
C ASP A 622 28.74 30.54 55.86
N PHE A 623 28.38 31.45 54.94
CA PHE A 623 29.40 32.13 54.11
C PHE A 623 29.04 33.48 53.43
N CYS A 624 27.77 33.90 53.32
CA CYS A 624 27.44 35.08 52.47
C CYS A 624 26.44 36.09 53.11
N VAL A 625 26.58 36.39 54.41
CA VAL A 625 25.57 37.14 55.18
C VAL A 625 25.80 38.66 55.26
N ASP A 626 26.97 39.18 54.89
CA ASP A 626 27.31 40.58 55.23
C ASP A 626 26.66 41.65 54.33
N ASP A 627 26.29 41.35 53.07
CA ASP A 627 25.88 42.39 52.12
C ASP A 627 24.37 42.73 52.16
N LEU A 628 23.49 41.76 52.49
CA LEU A 628 22.05 42.00 52.62
C LEU A 628 21.61 42.42 54.03
N LYS A 629 22.26 41.92 55.11
CA LYS A 629 21.97 42.39 56.48
C LYS A 629 22.42 43.83 56.71
N ALA A 630 23.50 44.27 56.07
CA ALA A 630 23.92 45.68 56.11
C ALA A 630 22.85 46.62 55.53
N LYS A 631 22.16 46.21 54.45
CA LYS A 631 21.10 47.03 53.82
C LYS A 631 19.84 47.12 54.70
N LEU A 632 19.47 46.05 55.40
CA LEU A 632 18.31 46.05 56.30
C LEU A 632 18.58 46.84 57.60
N ALA A 633 19.77 46.72 58.18
CA ALA A 633 20.13 47.45 59.42
C ALA A 633 20.19 48.98 59.21
N ILE A 634 20.58 49.44 58.01
CA ILE A 634 20.58 50.87 57.67
C ILE A 634 19.13 51.42 57.58
N GLN A 635 18.18 50.61 57.11
CA GLN A 635 16.78 51.02 56.99
C GLN A 635 16.05 51.08 58.34
N GLU A 636 16.37 50.21 59.30
CA GLU A 636 15.76 50.26 60.64
C GLU A 636 16.16 51.50 61.44
N ILE A 637 17.41 51.96 61.32
CA ILE A 637 17.91 53.16 62.00
C ILE A 637 17.24 54.44 61.44
N GLU A 638 16.92 54.45 60.15
CA GLU A 638 16.19 55.55 59.51
C GLU A 638 14.71 55.63 59.94
N LEU A 639 14.12 54.48 60.31
CA LEU A 639 12.73 54.36 60.71
C LEU A 639 12.49 54.84 62.16
N GLN A 640 13.42 54.54 63.08
CA GLN A 640 13.33 55.01 64.47
C GLN A 640 13.42 56.54 64.60
N LYS A 641 14.31 57.19 63.84
CA LYS A 641 14.44 58.66 63.84
C LYS A 641 13.18 59.36 63.32
N LYS A 642 12.39 58.70 62.47
CA LYS A 642 11.12 59.25 61.97
C LYS A 642 9.96 59.05 62.94
N ASN A 643 9.99 58.02 63.79
CA ASN A 643 8.97 57.79 64.81
C ASN A 643 9.08 58.78 65.99
N GLU A 644 10.28 59.11 66.46
CA GLU A 644 10.46 60.11 67.54
C GLU A 644 10.01 61.52 67.12
N ALA A 645 10.09 61.84 65.82
CA ALA A 645 9.58 63.10 65.27
C ALA A 645 8.04 63.12 65.15
N ALA A 646 7.39 61.94 65.14
CA ALA A 646 5.94 61.82 65.05
C ALA A 646 5.26 61.97 66.43
N ASP A 647 5.90 61.52 67.51
CA ASP A 647 5.35 61.59 68.88
C ASP A 647 5.23 63.04 69.40
N ALA A 648 6.11 63.95 68.96
CA ALA A 648 6.05 65.37 69.31
C ALA A 648 4.88 66.13 68.66
N LEU A 649 4.28 65.58 67.59
CA LEU A 649 3.12 66.19 66.91
C LEU A 649 1.78 65.83 67.58
N ILE A 650 1.75 64.82 68.47
CA ILE A 650 0.50 64.26 69.03
C ILE A 650 -0.17 65.20 70.05
N GLU A 651 0.58 66.05 70.74
CA GLU A 651 0.05 66.95 71.78
C GLU A 651 -0.68 68.18 71.19
N ILE A 652 -0.38 68.55 69.94
CA ILE A 652 -0.99 69.69 69.25
C ILE A 652 -2.33 69.31 68.57
N VAL A 653 -2.51 68.03 68.25
CA VAL A 653 -3.67 67.50 67.50
C VAL A 653 -4.94 67.34 68.36
N GLY A 654 -4.83 67.42 69.69
CA GLY A 654 -5.95 67.22 70.64
C GLY A 654 -7.05 68.28 70.60
N VAL A 655 -6.76 69.48 70.08
CA VAL A 655 -7.74 70.58 69.93
C VAL A 655 -8.36 70.62 68.53
N GLU A 656 -7.71 70.02 67.52
CA GLU A 656 -8.24 69.88 66.16
C GLU A 656 -9.10 68.62 65.98
N THR A 657 -9.03 67.64 66.90
CA THR A 657 -9.74 66.35 66.79
C THR A 657 -11.26 66.47 66.94
N GLU A 658 -11.76 67.50 67.62
CA GLU A 658 -13.19 67.65 67.91
C GLU A 658 -13.96 68.21 66.68
N LYS A 659 -13.31 69.04 65.87
CA LYS A 659 -13.87 69.61 64.62
C LYS A 659 -13.82 68.64 63.44
N VAL A 660 -12.77 67.82 63.34
CA VAL A 660 -12.65 66.78 62.30
C VAL A 660 -13.72 65.68 62.46
N SER A 661 -14.20 65.41 63.69
CA SER A 661 -15.21 64.36 63.91
C SER A 661 -16.56 64.64 63.21
N THR A 662 -16.93 65.92 63.07
CA THR A 662 -18.19 66.34 62.45
C THR A 662 -18.13 66.32 60.92
N GLU A 663 -16.96 66.59 60.31
CA GLU A 663 -16.77 66.47 58.86
C GLU A 663 -16.54 65.01 58.43
N LYS A 664 -15.92 64.20 59.28
CA LYS A 664 -15.70 62.76 59.02
C LYS A 664 -17.02 61.98 58.93
N ALA A 665 -18.02 62.33 59.73
CA ALA A 665 -19.36 61.73 59.65
C ALA A 665 -20.09 62.04 58.34
N ILE A 666 -19.82 63.21 57.72
CA ILE A 666 -20.38 63.60 56.42
C ILE A 666 -19.63 62.89 55.28
N ALA A 667 -18.31 62.73 55.41
CA ALA A 667 -17.49 61.96 54.48
C ALA A 667 -17.84 60.46 54.47
N ASP A 668 -18.12 59.85 55.63
CA ASP A 668 -18.53 58.44 55.75
C ASP A 668 -19.90 58.17 55.09
N GLU A 669 -20.82 59.15 55.11
CA GLU A 669 -22.13 59.05 54.45
C GLU A 669 -22.05 59.23 52.92
N GLU A 670 -21.12 60.05 52.43
CA GLU A 670 -20.80 60.13 51.00
C GLU A 670 -20.04 58.89 50.49
N GLU A 671 -19.11 58.34 51.28
CA GLU A 671 -18.32 57.16 50.91
C GLU A 671 -19.22 55.92 50.73
N MET A 672 -20.27 55.78 51.54
CA MET A 672 -21.31 54.76 51.34
C MET A 672 -22.08 54.92 50.01
N LYS A 673 -22.38 56.16 49.61
CA LYS A 673 -23.06 56.45 48.33
C LYS A 673 -22.14 56.19 47.13
N VAL A 674 -20.86 56.55 47.25
CA VAL A 674 -19.82 56.24 46.24
C VAL A 674 -19.61 54.73 46.12
N GLY A 675 -19.66 53.97 47.22
CA GLY A 675 -19.57 52.51 47.20
C GLY A 675 -20.69 51.84 46.39
N ILE A 676 -21.94 52.28 46.56
CA ILE A 676 -23.09 51.76 45.80
C ILE A 676 -22.99 52.12 44.32
N ILE A 677 -22.57 53.35 44.00
CA ILE A 677 -22.37 53.81 42.61
C ILE A 677 -21.18 53.06 41.97
N ALA A 678 -20.12 52.74 42.73
CA ALA A 678 -18.97 51.98 42.27
C ALA A 678 -19.33 50.52 41.94
N GLU A 679 -20.18 49.87 42.74
CA GLU A 679 -20.67 48.52 42.42
C GLU A 679 -21.53 48.51 41.14
N GLU A 680 -22.41 49.50 40.96
CA GLU A 680 -23.21 49.65 39.73
C GLU A 680 -22.33 49.87 38.49
N VAL A 681 -21.31 50.73 38.60
CA VAL A 681 -20.35 51.01 37.53
C VAL A 681 -19.52 49.77 37.20
N THR A 682 -19.10 49.00 38.21
CA THR A 682 -18.31 47.77 38.01
C THR A 682 -19.11 46.71 37.28
N LYS A 683 -20.40 46.55 37.62
CA LYS A 683 -21.30 45.65 36.91
C LYS A 683 -21.56 46.10 35.47
N LYS A 684 -21.81 47.40 35.25
CA LYS A 684 -21.96 47.99 33.90
C LYS A 684 -20.66 47.88 33.06
N GLN A 685 -19.49 47.92 33.71
CA GLN A 685 -18.18 47.69 33.07
C GLN A 685 -17.98 46.23 32.65
N GLN A 686 -18.32 45.27 33.52
CA GLN A 686 -18.24 43.84 33.19
C GLN A 686 -19.16 43.47 32.02
N ASP A 687 -20.43 43.91 32.06
CA ASP A 687 -21.39 43.67 30.98
C ASP A 687 -20.94 44.31 29.65
N CYS A 688 -20.37 45.53 29.70
CA CYS A 688 -19.83 46.19 28.51
C CYS A 688 -18.57 45.50 27.98
N ALA A 689 -17.69 44.97 28.85
CA ALA A 689 -16.47 44.29 28.45
C ALA A 689 -16.75 42.93 27.82
N GLU A 690 -17.70 42.15 28.36
CA GLU A 690 -18.08 40.85 27.80
C GLU A 690 -18.72 40.99 26.41
N ASP A 691 -19.57 41.99 26.19
CA ASP A 691 -20.20 42.20 24.89
C ASP A 691 -19.25 42.82 23.86
N LEU A 692 -18.28 43.62 24.29
CA LEU A 692 -17.21 44.13 23.43
C LEU A 692 -16.25 43.01 23.01
N ALA A 693 -15.92 42.08 23.91
CA ALA A 693 -15.11 40.90 23.61
C ALA A 693 -15.78 39.96 22.58
N LYS A 694 -17.11 39.92 22.50
CA LYS A 694 -17.84 39.17 21.45
C LYS A 694 -17.76 39.84 20.08
N ALA A 695 -17.55 41.16 20.02
CA ALA A 695 -17.50 41.94 18.78
C ALA A 695 -16.12 41.92 18.09
N GLU A 696 -15.04 41.89 18.88
CA GLU A 696 -13.65 41.85 18.40
C GLU A 696 -13.34 40.72 17.39
N PRO A 697 -13.76 39.45 17.60
CA PRO A 697 -13.45 38.39 16.64
C PRO A 697 -14.15 38.57 15.29
N ALA A 698 -15.35 39.17 15.26
CA ALA A 698 -16.06 39.45 14.01
C ALA A 698 -15.36 40.53 13.17
N LEU A 699 -14.81 41.55 13.85
CA LEU A 699 -14.06 42.63 13.23
C LEU A 699 -12.70 42.15 12.71
N GLN A 700 -12.00 41.32 13.49
CA GLN A 700 -10.71 40.77 13.07
C GLN A 700 -10.88 39.79 11.90
N ALA A 701 -11.93 38.97 11.91
CA ALA A 701 -12.27 38.10 10.78
C ALA A 701 -12.65 38.89 9.50
N ALA A 702 -13.31 40.05 9.63
CA ALA A 702 -13.58 40.94 8.49
C ALA A 702 -12.29 41.55 7.92
N GLN A 703 -11.37 41.97 8.79
CA GLN A 703 -10.08 42.55 8.40
C GLN A 703 -9.16 41.50 7.76
N ASP A 704 -9.13 40.28 8.28
CA ASP A 704 -8.34 39.17 7.74
C ASP A 704 -8.85 38.72 6.36
N ALA A 705 -10.18 38.76 6.15
CA ALA A 705 -10.79 38.48 4.85
C ALA A 705 -10.39 39.53 3.78
N LEU A 706 -10.18 40.79 4.18
CA LEU A 706 -9.70 41.89 3.31
C LEU A 706 -8.18 41.87 3.10
N ASN A 707 -7.39 41.61 4.14
CA ASN A 707 -5.92 41.61 4.09
C ASN A 707 -5.35 40.51 3.17
N THR A 708 -6.18 39.55 2.81
CA THR A 708 -5.85 38.45 1.90
C THR A 708 -6.38 38.67 0.46
N LEU A 709 -6.92 39.87 0.18
CA LEU A 709 -7.54 40.27 -1.08
C LEU A 709 -6.56 41.12 -1.91
N ASN A 710 -5.83 40.47 -2.83
CA ASN A 710 -4.85 41.15 -3.69
C ASN A 710 -5.49 41.72 -4.97
N LYS A 711 -4.88 42.78 -5.53
CA LYS A 711 -5.26 43.40 -6.82
C LYS A 711 -5.44 42.40 -7.97
N ALA A 712 -4.65 41.33 -7.99
CA ALA A 712 -4.76 40.24 -8.96
C ALA A 712 -6.12 39.53 -8.93
N ASN A 713 -6.64 39.22 -7.73
CA ASN A 713 -7.90 38.51 -7.54
C ASN A 713 -9.11 39.32 -8.03
N LEU A 714 -9.08 40.64 -7.82
CA LEU A 714 -10.13 41.57 -8.29
C LEU A 714 -10.05 41.82 -9.80
N THR A 715 -8.84 41.83 -10.36
CA THR A 715 -8.63 41.94 -11.81
C THR A 715 -9.16 40.70 -12.53
N GLU A 716 -9.01 39.52 -11.94
CA GLU A 716 -9.53 38.27 -12.47
C GLU A 716 -11.05 38.17 -12.33
N LEU A 717 -11.62 38.56 -11.18
CA LEU A 717 -13.08 38.67 -11.00
C LEU A 717 -13.72 39.60 -12.05
N LYS A 718 -13.07 40.72 -12.38
CA LYS A 718 -13.51 41.64 -13.44
C LYS A 718 -13.46 41.02 -14.85
N SER A 719 -12.55 40.08 -15.08
CA SER A 719 -12.35 39.46 -16.40
C SER A 719 -13.50 38.54 -16.83
N PHE A 720 -14.36 38.09 -15.89
CA PHE A 720 -15.52 37.27 -16.21
C PHE A 720 -16.47 37.98 -17.19
N GLY A 721 -16.83 37.26 -18.27
CA GLY A 721 -17.84 37.67 -19.24
C GLY A 721 -19.25 37.58 -18.64
N SER A 722 -19.58 36.44 -18.03
CA SER A 722 -20.84 36.18 -17.32
C SER A 722 -20.57 35.27 -16.10
N PRO A 723 -20.52 35.80 -14.87
CA PRO A 723 -20.26 35.00 -13.68
C PRO A 723 -21.52 34.21 -13.23
N PRO A 724 -21.36 33.17 -12.39
CA PRO A 724 -22.48 32.47 -11.78
C PRO A 724 -23.42 33.40 -10.98
N GLY A 725 -24.70 33.03 -10.87
CA GLY A 725 -25.72 33.83 -10.16
C GLY A 725 -25.33 34.18 -8.72
N ALA A 726 -24.78 33.23 -7.97
CA ALA A 726 -24.29 33.46 -6.61
C ALA A 726 -23.17 34.52 -6.54
N VAL A 727 -22.24 34.53 -7.50
CA VAL A 727 -21.16 35.53 -7.57
C VAL A 727 -21.72 36.92 -7.95
N THR A 728 -22.74 36.94 -8.80
CA THR A 728 -23.46 38.19 -9.16
C THR A 728 -24.15 38.79 -7.94
N ASN A 729 -24.82 37.97 -7.12
CA ASN A 729 -25.47 38.38 -5.88
C ASN A 729 -24.47 38.96 -4.86
N VAL A 730 -23.28 38.36 -4.73
CA VAL A 730 -22.21 38.89 -3.87
C VAL A 730 -21.76 40.28 -4.33
N THR A 731 -21.50 40.47 -5.62
CA THR A 731 -21.11 41.79 -6.13
C THR A 731 -22.23 42.82 -6.02
N ALA A 732 -23.50 42.41 -6.16
CA ALA A 732 -24.64 43.28 -5.92
C ALA A 732 -24.75 43.72 -4.46
N ALA A 733 -24.53 42.80 -3.50
CA ALA A 733 -24.53 43.12 -2.08
C ALA A 733 -23.40 44.10 -1.69
N VAL A 734 -22.21 43.94 -2.28
CA VAL A 734 -21.10 44.90 -2.09
C VAL A 734 -21.45 46.29 -2.63
N MET A 735 -22.14 46.39 -3.78
CA MET A 735 -22.60 47.69 -4.30
C MET A 735 -23.69 48.33 -3.43
N VAL A 736 -24.49 47.53 -2.73
CA VAL A 736 -25.50 48.04 -1.78
C VAL A 736 -24.81 48.65 -0.57
N LEU A 737 -23.76 48.02 -0.04
CA LEU A 737 -22.95 48.58 1.07
C LEU A 737 -22.21 49.87 0.66
N LEU A 738 -21.58 49.88 -0.53
CA LEU A 738 -20.83 51.04 -1.02
C LEU A 738 -21.69 52.17 -1.59
N ALA A 739 -23.02 52.14 -1.37
CA ALA A 739 -23.93 53.16 -1.89
C ALA A 739 -23.73 54.51 -1.16
N PRO A 740 -23.27 55.58 -1.84
CA PRO A 740 -22.98 56.86 -1.20
C PRO A 740 -24.26 57.50 -0.63
N GLY A 741 -24.27 57.76 0.68
CA GLY A 741 -25.36 58.43 1.39
C GLY A 741 -26.70 57.67 1.35
N GLY A 742 -26.68 56.34 1.29
CA GLY A 742 -27.90 55.51 1.30
C GLY A 742 -28.70 55.50 0.00
N LYS A 743 -28.18 56.10 -1.09
CA LYS A 743 -28.83 56.10 -2.41
C LYS A 743 -28.54 54.78 -3.13
N ILE A 744 -29.37 53.78 -2.89
CA ILE A 744 -29.19 52.44 -3.46
C ILE A 744 -29.31 52.47 -4.99
N PRO A 745 -28.32 51.95 -5.75
CA PRO A 745 -28.39 51.87 -7.20
C PRO A 745 -29.61 51.05 -7.69
N LYS A 746 -30.34 51.60 -8.68
CA LYS A 746 -31.48 50.92 -9.33
C LYS A 746 -31.03 49.77 -10.24
N ASP A 747 -29.82 49.87 -10.82
CA ASP A 747 -29.21 48.82 -11.63
C ASP A 747 -28.18 48.06 -10.79
N ARG A 748 -28.48 46.78 -10.50
CA ARG A 748 -27.62 45.86 -9.72
C ARG A 748 -27.08 44.72 -10.57
N SER A 749 -27.11 44.87 -11.90
CA SER A 749 -26.60 43.87 -12.82
C SER A 749 -25.08 43.73 -12.73
N TRP A 750 -24.56 42.58 -13.19
CA TRP A 750 -23.12 42.36 -13.34
C TRP A 750 -22.44 43.47 -14.15
N LYS A 751 -23.15 44.06 -15.12
CA LYS A 751 -22.65 45.17 -15.95
C LYS A 751 -22.39 46.42 -15.10
N ALA A 752 -23.28 46.76 -14.17
CA ALA A 752 -23.08 47.86 -13.24
C ALA A 752 -21.93 47.55 -12.25
N ALA A 753 -21.89 46.34 -11.68
CA ALA A 753 -20.81 45.91 -10.79
C ALA A 753 -19.43 45.96 -11.46
N LYS A 754 -19.34 45.58 -12.73
CA LYS A 754 -18.10 45.61 -13.52
C LYS A 754 -17.60 47.04 -13.79
N ILE A 755 -18.51 48.02 -13.88
CA ILE A 755 -18.16 49.44 -14.00
C ILE A 755 -17.62 49.96 -12.66
N THR A 756 -18.25 49.61 -11.54
CA THR A 756 -17.80 49.98 -10.20
C THR A 756 -16.41 49.40 -9.88
N MET A 757 -16.13 48.18 -10.33
CA MET A 757 -14.81 47.53 -10.24
C MET A 757 -13.82 47.96 -11.34
N ALA A 758 -14.15 48.95 -12.19
CA ALA A 758 -13.29 49.34 -13.31
C ALA A 758 -11.93 49.85 -12.83
N LYS A 759 -11.90 50.62 -11.73
CA LYS A 759 -10.70 51.09 -11.02
C LYS A 759 -10.47 50.22 -9.78
N VAL A 760 -9.73 49.13 -9.95
CA VAL A 760 -9.52 48.10 -8.91
C VAL A 760 -8.87 48.65 -7.64
N ASP A 761 -7.91 49.57 -7.76
CA ASP A 761 -7.21 50.17 -6.60
C ASP A 761 -8.17 50.99 -5.73
N SER A 762 -8.94 51.89 -6.36
CA SER A 762 -9.93 52.72 -5.65
C SER A 762 -11.09 51.90 -5.06
N PHE A 763 -11.44 50.77 -5.67
CA PHE A 763 -12.45 49.86 -5.14
C PHE A 763 -11.94 49.11 -3.91
N LEU A 764 -10.68 48.66 -3.92
CA LEU A 764 -10.05 48.02 -2.77
C LEU A 764 -9.90 49.01 -1.60
N ASP A 765 -9.47 50.25 -1.88
CA ASP A 765 -9.36 51.31 -0.86
C ASP A 765 -10.71 51.65 -0.22
N ALA A 766 -11.80 51.60 -1.00
CA ALA A 766 -13.16 51.83 -0.50
C ALA A 766 -13.67 50.67 0.38
N LEU A 767 -13.19 49.45 0.18
CA LEU A 767 -13.50 48.30 1.03
C LEU A 767 -12.69 48.32 2.34
N ILE A 768 -11.43 48.75 2.28
CA ILE A 768 -10.53 48.84 3.44
C ILE A 768 -10.96 49.97 4.38
N ASN A 769 -11.30 51.14 3.83
CA ASN A 769 -11.65 52.33 4.59
C ASN A 769 -13.18 52.51 4.76
N TYR A 770 -13.94 51.42 4.69
CA TYR A 770 -15.39 51.48 4.83
C TYR A 770 -15.80 51.88 6.26
N ASP A 771 -16.70 52.87 6.37
CA ASP A 771 -17.26 53.31 7.66
C ASP A 771 -18.26 52.26 8.19
N LYS A 772 -17.74 51.35 9.00
CA LYS A 772 -18.46 50.22 9.61
C LYS A 772 -19.34 50.63 10.81
N GLU A 773 -19.16 51.84 11.35
CA GLU A 773 -19.86 52.32 12.54
C GLU A 773 -21.13 53.10 12.17
N ASN A 774 -21.24 53.60 10.94
CA ASN A 774 -22.35 54.44 10.49
C ASN A 774 -22.99 53.94 9.18
N ILE A 775 -23.72 52.81 9.24
CA ILE A 775 -24.44 52.24 8.09
C ILE A 775 -25.88 52.78 8.04
N HIS A 776 -26.27 53.40 6.93
CA HIS A 776 -27.62 53.93 6.77
C HIS A 776 -28.69 52.82 6.82
N PRO A 777 -29.84 53.00 7.53
CA PRO A 777 -30.85 51.95 7.72
C PRO A 777 -31.46 51.40 6.41
N GLU A 778 -31.54 52.23 5.37
CA GLU A 778 -31.97 51.80 4.03
C GLU A 778 -31.02 50.77 3.39
N ILE A 779 -29.71 50.86 3.65
CA ILE A 779 -28.70 49.90 3.17
C ILE A 779 -28.91 48.55 3.86
N MET A 780 -29.14 48.56 5.18
CA MET A 780 -29.45 47.35 5.95
C MET A 780 -30.72 46.67 5.45
N LYS A 781 -31.78 47.44 5.21
CA LYS A 781 -33.04 46.90 4.67
C LYS A 781 -32.85 46.29 3.28
N ALA A 782 -31.97 46.86 2.46
CA ALA A 782 -31.67 46.38 1.12
C ALA A 782 -30.74 45.16 1.09
N ILE A 783 -29.93 44.91 2.13
CA ILE A 783 -28.98 43.80 2.20
C ILE A 783 -29.59 42.52 2.81
N GLN A 784 -30.57 42.67 3.69
CA GLN A 784 -31.27 41.57 4.36
C GLN A 784 -31.78 40.44 3.44
N PRO A 785 -32.32 40.71 2.23
CA PRO A 785 -32.71 39.65 1.31
C PRO A 785 -31.55 38.77 0.83
N TYR A 786 -30.34 39.33 0.70
CA TYR A 786 -29.15 38.56 0.29
C TYR A 786 -28.63 37.67 1.42
N LEU A 787 -28.69 38.14 2.68
CA LEU A 787 -28.25 37.36 3.84
C LEU A 787 -29.18 36.20 4.20
N LYS A 788 -30.46 36.28 3.80
CA LYS A 788 -31.44 35.19 3.98
C LYS A 788 -31.37 34.12 2.90
N ASP A 789 -30.60 34.34 1.84
CA ASP A 789 -30.41 33.38 0.76
C ASP A 789 -29.43 32.28 1.20
N PRO A 790 -29.82 30.99 1.22
CA PRO A 790 -28.93 29.88 1.57
C PRO A 790 -27.76 29.71 0.58
N GLU A 791 -27.80 30.32 -0.61
CA GLU A 791 -26.67 30.34 -1.55
C GLU A 791 -25.62 31.41 -1.20
N PHE A 792 -25.91 32.31 -0.25
CA PHE A 792 -25.04 33.41 0.17
C PHE A 792 -24.13 33.01 1.36
N GLU A 793 -23.43 31.89 1.23
CA GLU A 793 -22.49 31.39 2.24
C GLU A 793 -21.06 31.25 1.67
N PRO A 794 -20.01 31.66 2.41
CA PRO A 794 -18.63 31.63 1.90
C PRO A 794 -18.16 30.25 1.42
N GLU A 795 -18.57 29.17 2.09
CA GLU A 795 -18.22 27.79 1.69
C GLU A 795 -18.97 27.33 0.45
N PHE A 796 -20.25 27.71 0.31
CA PHE A 796 -21.04 27.41 -0.88
C PHE A 796 -20.47 28.10 -2.12
N ILE A 797 -20.12 29.38 -2.00
CA ILE A 797 -19.47 30.14 -3.08
C ILE A 797 -18.11 29.53 -3.42
N ARG A 798 -17.33 29.08 -2.43
CA ARG A 798 -16.08 28.32 -2.65
C ARG A 798 -16.31 26.98 -3.36
N SER A 799 -17.39 26.27 -3.08
CA SER A 799 -17.70 24.97 -3.72
C SER A 799 -18.09 25.12 -5.19
N LYS A 800 -18.83 26.19 -5.55
CA LYS A 800 -19.12 26.54 -6.94
C LYS A 800 -17.86 26.97 -7.69
N SER A 801 -16.84 27.44 -6.97
CA SER A 801 -15.50 27.69 -7.50
C SER A 801 -14.71 26.41 -7.81
N GLY A 802 -14.91 25.33 -7.03
CA GLY A 802 -14.24 24.04 -7.25
C GLY A 802 -14.72 23.29 -8.51
N ALA A 803 -16.00 23.42 -8.86
CA ALA A 803 -16.58 22.75 -10.04
C ALA A 803 -16.16 23.41 -11.38
N ALA A 804 -15.72 24.67 -11.36
CA ALA A 804 -15.19 25.39 -12.53
C ALA A 804 -13.64 25.36 -12.63
N ALA A 805 -12.96 24.70 -11.68
CA ALA A 805 -11.50 24.72 -11.52
C ALA A 805 -10.69 23.96 -12.59
N GLY A 806 -11.34 23.43 -13.64
CA GLY A 806 -10.66 22.70 -14.71
C GLY A 806 -9.78 23.58 -15.62
N ILE A 807 -9.87 24.92 -15.55
CA ILE A 807 -9.20 25.79 -16.54
C ILE A 807 -8.37 26.94 -15.93
N TYR A 808 -8.58 27.38 -14.67
CA TYR A 808 -7.75 28.43 -14.05
C TYR A 808 -7.62 28.26 -12.52
N PRO A 809 -6.41 28.09 -11.94
CA PRO A 809 -6.24 27.70 -10.54
C PRO A 809 -6.33 28.83 -9.49
N PHE A 810 -6.59 30.09 -9.85
CA PHE A 810 -6.53 31.20 -8.88
C PHE A 810 -7.69 32.23 -8.87
N GLY A 811 -8.57 32.29 -9.88
CA GLY A 811 -9.50 33.42 -10.05
C GLY A 811 -10.77 33.52 -9.25
N LEU A 812 -11.32 32.39 -8.82
CA LEU A 812 -12.60 32.38 -8.11
C LEU A 812 -12.44 32.56 -6.59
N VAL A 813 -11.24 32.95 -6.16
CA VAL A 813 -10.90 33.26 -4.77
C VAL A 813 -11.48 34.63 -4.36
N GLY A 814 -11.70 35.56 -5.31
CA GLY A 814 -12.22 36.89 -4.99
C GLY A 814 -13.66 36.91 -4.48
N GLY A 815 -14.55 36.06 -5.04
CA GLY A 815 -15.98 36.05 -4.72
C GLY A 815 -16.30 35.57 -3.30
N TYR A 816 -15.62 34.54 -2.82
CA TYR A 816 -15.84 34.06 -1.45
C TYR A 816 -15.36 35.07 -0.40
N ARG A 817 -14.25 35.79 -0.67
CA ARG A 817 -13.69 36.79 0.25
C ARG A 817 -14.61 38.00 0.38
N LEU A 818 -15.19 38.44 -0.73
CA LEU A 818 -16.19 39.51 -0.73
C LEU A 818 -17.46 39.10 0.03
N CYS A 819 -17.91 37.84 -0.11
CA CYS A 819 -19.05 37.34 0.66
C CYS A 819 -18.78 37.32 2.17
N ALA A 820 -17.63 36.80 2.58
CA ALA A 820 -17.22 36.79 3.99
C ALA A 820 -17.13 38.21 4.57
N TRP A 821 -16.60 39.16 3.78
CA TRP A 821 -16.54 40.58 4.17
C TRP A 821 -17.94 41.19 4.39
N VAL A 822 -18.87 41.00 3.45
CA VAL A 822 -20.25 41.50 3.57
C VAL A 822 -20.93 40.98 4.84
N ILE A 823 -20.82 39.68 5.12
CA ILE A 823 -21.45 39.05 6.28
C ILE A 823 -20.86 39.59 7.58
N ASN A 824 -19.53 39.71 7.67
CA ASN A 824 -18.87 40.13 8.90
C ASN A 824 -19.06 41.63 9.19
N ILE A 825 -19.13 42.49 8.16
CA ILE A 825 -19.47 43.92 8.32
C ILE A 825 -20.89 44.09 8.86
N VAL A 826 -21.86 43.34 8.35
CA VAL A 826 -23.26 43.43 8.82
C VAL A 826 -23.39 42.92 10.26
N LYS A 827 -22.75 41.79 10.59
CA LYS A 827 -22.71 41.28 11.96
C LYS A 827 -22.06 42.26 12.94
N PHE A 828 -20.97 42.92 12.52
CA PHE A 828 -20.35 43.95 13.34
C PHE A 828 -21.29 45.11 13.60
N TYR A 829 -22.00 45.60 12.58
CA TYR A 829 -22.94 46.71 12.73
C TYR A 829 -24.13 46.37 13.65
N GLU A 830 -24.67 45.15 13.57
CA GLU A 830 -25.72 44.67 14.48
C GLU A 830 -25.25 44.69 15.93
N VAL A 831 -24.05 44.18 16.21
CA VAL A 831 -23.47 44.20 17.56
C VAL A 831 -23.11 45.63 18.00
N TYR A 832 -22.63 46.47 17.08
CA TYR A 832 -22.31 47.87 17.35
C TYR A 832 -23.55 48.66 17.80
N CYS A 833 -24.71 48.45 17.17
CA CYS A 833 -25.97 49.08 17.60
C CYS A 833 -26.37 48.70 19.03
N ASP A 834 -26.04 47.50 19.50
CA ASP A 834 -26.31 47.05 20.87
C ASP A 834 -25.27 47.59 21.88
N VAL A 835 -24.02 47.77 21.44
CA VAL A 835 -22.91 48.23 22.29
C VAL A 835 -22.87 49.75 22.44
N GLU A 836 -23.21 50.53 21.41
CA GLU A 836 -23.19 52.00 21.44
C GLU A 836 -23.99 52.63 22.61
N PRO A 837 -25.27 52.26 22.86
CA PRO A 837 -26.02 52.81 23.98
C PRO A 837 -25.43 52.39 25.33
N LYS A 838 -24.87 51.17 25.44
CA LYS A 838 -24.19 50.70 26.66
C LYS A 838 -22.89 51.46 26.91
N ARG A 839 -22.13 51.78 25.85
CA ARG A 839 -20.90 52.58 25.93
C ARG A 839 -21.18 54.02 26.34
N LYS A 840 -22.25 54.63 25.83
CA LYS A 840 -22.73 55.96 26.27
C LYS A 840 -23.21 55.93 27.72
N ALA A 841 -23.95 54.90 28.13
CA ALA A 841 -24.39 54.72 29.51
C ALA A 841 -23.21 54.49 30.47
N LEU A 842 -22.18 53.75 30.06
CA LEU A 842 -20.95 53.54 30.82
C LEU A 842 -20.13 54.83 30.93
N ALA A 843 -20.01 55.61 29.84
CA ALA A 843 -19.33 56.91 29.88
C ALA A 843 -20.05 57.89 30.81
N GLN A 844 -21.39 57.89 30.80
CA GLN A 844 -22.20 58.70 31.71
C GLN A 844 -22.05 58.24 33.17
N ALA A 845 -22.14 56.93 33.44
CA ALA A 845 -21.97 56.38 34.79
C ALA A 845 -20.54 56.57 35.34
N ASN A 846 -19.50 56.51 34.50
CA ASN A 846 -18.13 56.85 34.87
C ASN A 846 -17.96 58.35 35.15
N ALA A 847 -18.67 59.22 34.42
CA ALA A 847 -18.66 60.66 34.68
C ALA A 847 -19.36 60.97 36.02
N ASP A 848 -20.48 60.31 36.30
CA ASP A 848 -21.20 60.42 37.57
C ASP A 848 -20.34 59.92 38.74
N LEU A 849 -19.62 58.79 38.57
CA LEU A 849 -18.68 58.26 39.55
C LEU A 849 -17.49 59.21 39.75
N ALA A 850 -16.93 59.77 38.68
CA ALA A 850 -15.84 60.74 38.75
C ALA A 850 -16.26 61.99 39.55
N THR A 851 -17.46 62.51 39.28
CA THR A 851 -18.03 63.68 39.98
C THR A 851 -18.29 63.37 41.45
N ALA A 852 -18.79 62.15 41.76
CA ALA A 852 -19.02 61.71 43.13
C ALA A 852 -17.69 61.51 43.90
N THR A 853 -16.67 60.90 43.26
CA THR A 853 -15.32 60.79 43.85
C THR A 853 -14.64 62.14 44.03
N GLU A 854 -14.87 63.10 43.13
CA GLU A 854 -14.33 64.46 43.24
C GLU A 854 -14.99 65.22 44.40
N ASN A 855 -16.31 65.08 44.62
CA ASN A 855 -17.00 65.64 45.78
C ASN A 855 -16.52 65.02 47.10
N THR A 856 -16.35 63.69 47.15
CA THR A 856 -15.81 63.02 48.35
C THR A 856 -14.34 63.41 48.58
N GLN A 857 -13.53 63.53 47.53
CA GLN A 857 -12.17 64.07 47.63
C GLN A 857 -12.17 65.52 48.12
N ARG A 858 -13.12 66.34 47.66
CA ARG A 858 -13.25 67.73 48.08
C ARG A 858 -13.66 67.86 49.55
N HIS A 859 -14.55 67.01 50.05
CA HIS A 859 -14.87 66.94 51.48
C HIS A 859 -13.73 66.32 52.32
N GLN A 860 -12.97 65.37 51.78
CA GLN A 860 -11.73 64.88 52.40
C GLN A 860 -10.59 65.91 52.36
N GLU A 861 -10.56 66.81 51.37
CA GLU A 861 -9.62 67.91 51.25
C GLU A 861 -9.99 69.11 52.12
N GLU A 862 -11.28 69.41 52.30
CA GLU A 862 -11.77 70.39 53.29
C GLU A 862 -11.39 69.95 54.71
N GLY A 863 -11.56 68.66 55.04
CA GLY A 863 -11.06 68.09 56.30
C GLY A 863 -9.53 67.96 56.42
N ARG A 864 -8.79 68.07 55.30
CA ARG A 864 -7.31 68.18 55.29
C ARG A 864 -6.83 69.64 55.26
N GLY A 865 -7.68 70.59 54.88
CA GLY A 865 -7.36 72.01 54.69
C GLY A 865 -7.09 72.76 55.99
N GLU A 866 -7.52 72.23 57.13
CA GLU A 866 -7.17 72.75 58.46
C GLU A 866 -5.82 72.19 59.00
N CYS A 867 -5.18 71.24 58.32
CA CYS A 867 -3.87 70.68 58.70
C CYS A 867 -2.82 70.83 57.57
N PRO A 868 -2.03 71.92 57.52
CA PRO A 868 -1.07 72.10 56.44
C PRO A 868 0.23 71.33 56.74
N GLY A 869 0.41 70.21 56.06
CA GLY A 869 1.74 69.71 55.74
C GLY A 869 1.89 68.21 55.86
N PHE A 870 1.87 67.51 54.72
CA PHE A 870 2.86 66.49 54.38
C PHE A 870 2.70 66.16 52.88
N LYS A 871 3.71 66.52 52.08
CA LYS A 871 3.81 66.14 50.67
C LYS A 871 4.09 64.64 50.58
N ASN A 872 3.16 63.89 49.99
CA ASN A 872 3.41 62.50 49.62
C ASN A 872 4.45 62.40 48.48
N PRO A 873 5.32 61.38 48.50
CA PRO A 873 6.31 61.11 47.46
C PRO A 873 5.65 60.51 46.19
N PRO A 874 6.33 60.55 45.03
CA PRO A 874 5.78 60.07 43.76
C PRO A 874 5.57 58.55 43.74
N PRO A 875 4.57 58.04 42.99
CA PRO A 875 4.27 56.62 42.87
C PRO A 875 5.38 55.88 42.12
N ARG A 876 5.68 54.66 42.58
CA ARG A 876 6.61 53.73 41.93
C ARG A 876 5.98 53.20 40.63
N ASP A 877 6.73 53.34 39.56
CA ASP A 877 6.51 52.64 38.29
C ASP A 877 6.58 51.13 38.51
N ASP A 878 5.46 50.43 38.32
CA ASP A 878 5.45 49.00 38.06
C ASP A 878 5.70 48.77 36.57
N ILE A 879 6.87 48.23 36.26
CA ILE A 879 7.17 47.61 34.98
C ILE A 879 6.65 46.17 35.06
N ASN A 880 5.60 45.87 34.30
CA ASN A 880 5.53 44.55 33.67
C ASN A 880 4.84 44.58 32.30
N GLN A 881 5.67 44.27 31.32
CA GLN A 881 5.39 43.54 30.09
C GLN A 881 4.62 44.23 28.96
N SER A 882 5.43 44.91 28.13
CA SER A 882 5.57 44.55 26.72
C SER A 882 5.70 43.02 26.52
N GLY A 883 4.78 42.44 25.75
CA GLY A 883 4.78 41.02 25.40
C GLY A 883 3.81 40.65 24.28
N ARG A 884 3.99 41.24 23.09
CA ARG A 884 3.81 40.66 21.72
C ARG A 884 4.27 41.75 20.73
N LEU A 885 5.27 41.54 19.87
CA LEU A 885 5.30 40.56 18.78
C LEU A 885 6.73 40.16 18.37
N GLY A 886 6.89 38.87 18.03
CA GLY A 886 7.98 38.34 17.21
C GLY A 886 8.19 36.83 17.40
N GLY A 887 7.38 35.98 16.73
CA GLY A 887 7.54 34.51 16.69
C GLY A 887 6.26 33.75 17.05
#